data_AF-A0A059F3F8-F1
#
_entry.id   AF-A0A059F3F8-F1
#
_cell.length_a   1.000
_cell.length_b   1.000
_cell.length_c   1.000
_cell.angle_alpha   90.00
_cell.angle_beta   90.00
_cell.angle_gamma   90.00
#
_symmetry.space_group_name_H-M   'P 1'
#
loop_
_entity.id
_entity.type
_entity.pdbx_description
1 polymer ?
#
loop_
_entity_poly.entity_id
_entity_poly.type
_entity_poly.pdbx_seq_one_letter_code
_entity_poly.pdbx_strand_id
1 'polypeptide(L)'
;MSFYILDIEQLNNTSLALFCKETNEPYSLRKLTLKNVKPTFLVPSNDKDAFEMENYFYPDIPNICKFVRTTAQPTNSFYITEFTSPIEQFIISKKIRGPGIINIRNYQESTAGEIIVESMEEIIGFSEEKLPPLKILTLIVNGTNEVESFYSLTKNNILNTESYFSCGLKHLKKIFNKRCFNSNEVLFQLNDLIEKENPDLILVYNLNPWIHKKLNLFGRLVCDLFAVASSFVKCRNYSIEELCETLLHKSAINLHEERLLLIIYECFFAMNILELSLELTQICGNLLKRTLLNLRAERNEYFLMHEFYENKILFPPKQKREEESYKGGLVLDPKIGFYETKILLLDFNSLYPSIIQEYNICFSNKNGQKEELGILPRILKSLVDRRKEVKRSLAKSYDAKLNTKQLALKLTANSIYGCLGTPHFRFGDFELAKEITLKGRTILQDTKVLAEDLGLNVIYGDTDSIMIDTQTVKVGNEGEILKDLINKKYKFIEIEVEKVFKRLILLSKKKYGAITTHNQIETKGLDSVRRDFALISSEITNGILEIILKDSTEVVHNGNEKILQTIYSFLQKKKDNLTNEPHEKFIINACLAKPLEKYANPDILPHVSLAFRLKKRNIIYKKDDVISYVIGRGEKGESISKRACLPNECIIDYDYYISNQILPPINRILAHLKGVDFDFIGNIFGIKKMFVNKNIFTFPTLCCNEVQSIADKCKKCNQPVNKVWLNNLIRTSLRESTKELYKYEFFCPCGFKTKTPLKRCFICDSIMLFHCLNDKFDSLIESFGENEVVENYLQISEYRKIDLSIFQEEISYYKRNK
;
A
#
# COMPACT_ATOMS: atom_id res chain seq x y z
N MET A 1 -46.53 -3.14 4.51
CA MET A 1 -45.72 -4.12 3.77
C MET A 1 -44.29 -4.06 4.27
N SER A 2 -43.62 -5.20 4.37
CA SER A 2 -42.25 -5.29 4.90
C SER A 2 -41.37 -6.01 3.89
N PHE A 3 -40.24 -5.41 3.54
CA PHE A 3 -39.31 -5.94 2.55
C PHE A 3 -37.92 -6.02 3.13
N TYR A 4 -37.22 -7.14 2.93
CA TYR A 4 -35.78 -7.17 3.11
C TYR A 4 -35.13 -6.61 1.84
N ILE A 5 -34.47 -5.45 1.94
CA ILE A 5 -33.75 -4.82 0.84
C ILE A 5 -32.29 -5.21 0.90
N LEU A 6 -31.77 -5.74 -0.21
CA LEU A 6 -30.36 -6.03 -0.40
C LEU A 6 -29.60 -4.84 -0.98
N ASP A 7 -30.20 -4.14 -1.95
CA ASP A 7 -29.61 -2.99 -2.60
C ASP A 7 -30.67 -2.07 -3.23
N ILE A 8 -30.28 -0.84 -3.59
CA ILE A 8 -31.17 0.16 -4.17
C ILE A 8 -30.48 0.81 -5.37
N GLU A 9 -31.20 0.96 -6.48
CA GLU A 9 -30.74 1.70 -7.65
C GLU A 9 -31.72 2.83 -8.00
N GLN A 10 -31.20 3.95 -8.50
CA GLN A 10 -32.04 5.06 -8.94
C GLN A 10 -32.42 4.88 -10.41
N LEU A 11 -33.72 4.91 -10.72
CA LEU A 11 -34.22 4.84 -12.10
C LEU A 11 -34.36 6.23 -12.71
N ASN A 12 -34.95 7.17 -11.96
CA ASN A 12 -35.15 8.55 -12.36
C ASN A 12 -35.32 9.44 -11.11
N ASN A 13 -35.84 10.66 -11.26
CA ASN A 13 -35.97 11.61 -10.14
C ASN A 13 -37.08 11.26 -9.14
N THR A 14 -38.00 10.36 -9.48
CA THR A 14 -39.16 9.98 -8.64
C THR A 14 -39.27 8.49 -8.40
N SER A 15 -38.45 7.67 -9.06
CA SER A 15 -38.52 6.21 -9.01
C SER A 15 -37.19 5.58 -8.60
N LEU A 16 -37.25 4.62 -7.69
CA LEU A 16 -36.15 3.78 -7.24
C LEU A 16 -36.46 2.32 -7.59
N ALA A 17 -35.43 1.54 -7.86
CA ALA A 17 -35.51 0.09 -7.96
C ALA A 17 -34.97 -0.51 -6.67
N LEU A 18 -35.82 -1.24 -5.95
CA LEU A 18 -35.49 -1.95 -4.74
C LEU A 18 -35.17 -3.39 -5.13
N PHE A 19 -33.95 -3.84 -4.85
CA PHE A 19 -33.65 -5.26 -4.91
C PHE A 19 -34.00 -5.88 -3.57
N CYS A 20 -35.15 -6.54 -3.49
CA CYS A 20 -35.75 -6.93 -2.22
C CYS A 20 -36.47 -8.26 -2.29
N LYS A 21 -36.76 -8.82 -1.12
CA LYS A 21 -37.62 -10.00 -0.99
C LYS A 21 -38.66 -9.82 0.10
N GLU A 22 -39.79 -10.48 -0.09
CA GLU A 22 -40.77 -10.74 0.96
C GLU A 22 -40.39 -12.00 1.73
N THR A 23 -41.04 -12.22 2.87
CA THR A 23 -40.75 -13.37 3.75
C THR A 23 -40.94 -14.67 2.97
N ASN A 24 -39.90 -15.50 2.87
CA ASN A 24 -39.85 -16.77 2.12
C ASN A 24 -39.88 -16.69 0.58
N GLU A 25 -39.71 -15.51 -0.02
CA GLU A 25 -39.61 -15.35 -1.48
C GLU A 25 -38.14 -15.14 -1.95
N PRO A 26 -37.81 -15.46 -3.23
CA PRO A 26 -36.53 -15.06 -3.81
C PRO A 26 -36.45 -13.54 -3.96
N TYR A 27 -35.23 -13.01 -4.06
CA TYR A 27 -35.07 -11.60 -4.37
C TYR A 27 -35.62 -11.26 -5.76
N SER A 28 -36.34 -10.15 -5.82
CA SER A 28 -36.92 -9.59 -7.02
C SER A 28 -36.69 -8.09 -7.07
N LEU A 29 -36.73 -7.55 -8.28
CA LEU A 29 -36.68 -6.12 -8.49
C LEU A 29 -38.08 -5.54 -8.34
N ARG A 30 -38.28 -4.64 -7.38
CA ARG A 30 -39.52 -3.87 -7.25
C ARG A 30 -39.27 -2.40 -7.52
N LYS A 31 -40.13 -1.78 -8.31
CA LYS A 31 -40.09 -0.33 -8.54
C LYS A 31 -40.85 0.38 -7.43
N LEU A 32 -40.20 1.34 -6.77
CA LEU A 32 -40.80 2.25 -5.80
C LEU A 32 -40.91 3.64 -6.43
N THR A 33 -42.12 4.16 -6.57
CA THR A 33 -42.37 5.50 -7.11
C THR A 33 -42.90 6.44 -6.02
N LEU A 34 -42.21 7.57 -5.87
CA LEU A 34 -42.51 8.66 -4.94
C LEU A 34 -43.25 9.77 -5.70
N LYS A 35 -44.53 10.02 -5.39
CA LYS A 35 -45.31 11.07 -6.08
C LYS A 35 -44.86 12.49 -5.71
N ASN A 36 -44.61 12.75 -4.42
CA ASN A 36 -44.25 14.06 -3.91
C ASN A 36 -42.87 14.07 -3.25
N VAL A 37 -41.79 14.19 -4.04
CA VAL A 37 -40.44 14.43 -3.52
C VAL A 37 -40.29 15.93 -3.21
N LYS A 38 -40.48 16.32 -1.95
CA LYS A 38 -40.27 17.70 -1.51
C LYS A 38 -38.77 17.99 -1.24
N PRO A 39 -38.30 19.22 -1.51
CA PRO A 39 -37.00 19.70 -1.03
C PRO A 39 -36.89 19.59 0.50
N THR A 40 -35.68 19.30 1.01
CA THR A 40 -35.45 18.95 2.42
C THR A 40 -35.77 20.07 3.41
N PHE A 41 -35.53 21.34 3.05
CA PHE A 41 -35.76 22.48 3.94
C PHE A 41 -36.40 23.68 3.23
N LEU A 42 -37.41 24.27 3.87
CA LEU A 42 -38.02 25.56 3.50
C LEU A 42 -37.61 26.57 4.55
N VAL A 43 -36.84 27.59 4.15
CA VAL A 43 -36.34 28.63 5.06
C VAL A 43 -37.23 29.88 4.92
N PRO A 44 -37.97 30.29 5.97
CA PRO A 44 -38.69 31.55 6.00
C PRO A 44 -37.72 32.74 6.01
N SER A 45 -38.03 33.80 5.27
CA SER A 45 -37.17 34.99 5.10
C SER A 45 -36.93 35.80 6.37
N ASN A 46 -37.86 35.74 7.32
CA ASN A 46 -37.87 36.63 8.48
C ASN A 46 -36.90 36.19 9.58
N ASP A 47 -36.32 34.99 9.45
CA ASP A 47 -35.42 34.36 10.43
C ASP A 47 -33.96 34.34 9.96
N LYS A 48 -33.50 35.37 9.24
CA LYS A 48 -32.05 35.53 8.99
C LYS A 48 -31.26 35.67 10.30
N ASP A 49 -31.90 36.19 11.34
CA ASP A 49 -31.27 36.46 12.64
C ASP A 49 -31.70 35.45 13.74
N ALA A 50 -32.69 34.58 13.51
CA ALA A 50 -33.24 33.67 14.53
C ALA A 50 -32.60 32.27 14.55
N PHE A 51 -31.77 31.94 13.56
CA PHE A 51 -30.81 30.86 13.72
C PHE A 51 -29.60 31.42 14.48
N GLU A 52 -29.40 31.01 15.72
CA GLU A 52 -28.07 31.11 16.35
C GLU A 52 -27.08 30.33 15.47
N MET A 53 -26.40 31.07 14.58
CA MET A 53 -25.79 30.56 13.34
C MET A 53 -24.56 29.67 13.54
N GLU A 54 -24.05 29.50 14.77
CA GLU A 54 -22.79 28.78 14.98
C GLU A 54 -22.93 27.25 15.03
N ASN A 55 -24.14 26.72 15.26
CA ASN A 55 -24.31 25.30 15.62
C ASN A 55 -24.96 24.41 14.55
N TYR A 56 -25.51 24.99 13.47
CA TYR A 56 -26.36 24.24 12.52
C TYR A 56 -25.86 24.19 11.07
N PHE A 57 -24.73 24.82 10.76
CA PHE A 57 -24.23 24.91 9.39
C PHE A 57 -22.79 24.41 9.25
N TYR A 58 -22.53 23.69 8.16
CA TYR A 58 -21.18 23.61 7.60
C TYR A 58 -20.77 25.03 7.12
N PRO A 59 -19.56 25.54 7.45
CA PRO A 59 -19.22 26.97 7.38
C PRO A 59 -19.43 27.65 6.02
N ASP A 60 -19.38 26.90 4.92
CA ASP A 60 -19.40 27.47 3.56
C ASP A 60 -20.76 27.36 2.85
N ILE A 61 -21.80 26.80 3.49
CA ILE A 61 -23.13 26.58 2.87
C ILE A 61 -23.75 27.84 2.24
N PRO A 62 -23.70 29.03 2.86
CA PRO A 62 -24.31 30.25 2.30
C PRO A 62 -23.76 30.63 0.92
N ASN A 63 -22.51 30.28 0.61
CA ASN A 63 -21.84 30.60 -0.66
C ASN A 63 -22.09 29.54 -1.75
N ILE A 64 -22.55 28.35 -1.38
CA ILE A 64 -22.52 27.15 -2.23
C ILE A 64 -23.93 26.72 -2.66
N CYS A 65 -24.95 26.97 -1.83
CA CYS A 65 -26.32 26.60 -2.15
C CYS A 65 -26.95 27.59 -3.15
N LYS A 66 -27.49 27.06 -4.26
CA LYS A 66 -28.41 27.82 -5.12
C LYS A 66 -29.73 27.95 -4.38
N PHE A 67 -30.00 29.14 -3.87
CA PHE A 67 -31.32 29.48 -3.34
C PHE A 67 -32.35 29.44 -4.48
N VAL A 68 -33.16 28.38 -4.53
CA VAL A 68 -34.22 28.25 -5.54
C VAL A 68 -35.43 29.05 -5.07
N ARG A 69 -35.87 30.04 -5.86
CA ARG A 69 -37.17 30.70 -5.71
C ARG A 69 -38.19 29.94 -6.55
N THR A 70 -39.30 29.49 -5.95
CA THR A 70 -40.44 28.96 -6.71
C THR A 70 -41.45 30.08 -6.96
N THR A 71 -42.11 30.05 -8.12
CA THR A 71 -43.09 31.07 -8.56
C THR A 71 -44.45 30.96 -7.86
N ALA A 72 -44.66 29.96 -7.00
CA ALA A 72 -45.98 29.58 -6.48
C ALA A 72 -46.18 29.87 -4.97
N GLN A 73 -45.23 30.50 -4.28
CA GLN A 73 -45.28 30.77 -2.84
C GLN A 73 -44.63 32.12 -2.49
N PRO A 74 -44.93 32.73 -1.32
CA PRO A 74 -44.69 34.16 -1.10
C PRO A 74 -43.24 34.54 -1.36
N THR A 75 -43.08 35.73 -1.94
CA THR A 75 -41.94 36.31 -2.68
C THR A 75 -40.57 36.29 -1.99
N ASN A 76 -40.44 35.73 -0.78
CA ASN A 76 -39.23 35.76 0.03
C ASN A 76 -38.83 34.41 0.67
N SER A 77 -39.28 33.24 0.17
CA SER A 77 -38.88 31.92 0.73
C SER A 77 -37.79 31.25 -0.10
N PHE A 78 -36.83 30.53 0.52
CA PHE A 78 -35.80 29.79 -0.20
C PHE A 78 -35.78 28.30 0.17
N TYR A 79 -35.45 27.45 -0.82
CA TYR A 79 -35.21 26.03 -0.62
C TYR A 79 -33.71 25.73 -0.57
N ILE A 80 -33.32 24.90 0.38
CA ILE A 80 -31.99 24.30 0.45
C ILE A 80 -32.15 22.79 0.28
N THR A 81 -31.54 22.22 -0.75
CA THR A 81 -31.42 20.77 -0.91
C THR A 81 -29.95 20.38 -0.76
N GLU A 82 -29.64 19.69 0.34
CA GLU A 82 -28.31 19.13 0.64
C GLU A 82 -28.02 17.82 -0.13
N PHE A 83 -29.08 17.16 -0.62
CA PHE A 83 -28.98 15.91 -1.39
C PHE A 83 -28.77 16.20 -2.87
N THR A 84 -27.90 15.41 -3.50
CA THR A 84 -27.64 15.52 -4.94
C THR A 84 -28.58 14.63 -5.76
N SER A 85 -29.25 13.67 -5.11
CA SER A 85 -30.15 12.74 -5.76
C SER A 85 -31.26 12.23 -4.81
N PRO A 86 -32.40 11.78 -5.36
CA PRO A 86 -33.48 11.15 -4.59
C PRO A 86 -33.03 9.90 -3.82
N ILE A 87 -32.09 9.12 -4.36
CA ILE A 87 -31.57 7.94 -3.66
C ILE A 87 -30.76 8.34 -2.42
N GLU A 88 -29.96 9.40 -2.49
CA GLU A 88 -29.27 9.95 -1.32
C GLU A 88 -30.27 10.43 -0.27
N GLN A 89 -31.28 11.20 -0.68
CA GLN A 89 -32.34 11.67 0.21
C GLN A 89 -33.07 10.49 0.86
N PHE A 90 -33.41 9.48 0.09
CA PHE A 90 -34.09 8.29 0.58
C PHE A 90 -33.27 7.55 1.63
N ILE A 91 -31.99 7.26 1.32
CA ILE A 91 -31.08 6.55 2.22
C ILE A 91 -30.88 7.32 3.53
N ILE A 92 -30.55 8.60 3.46
CA ILE A 92 -30.22 9.40 4.65
C ILE A 92 -31.47 9.71 5.47
N SER A 93 -32.56 10.19 4.84
CA SER A 93 -33.77 10.58 5.59
C SER A 93 -34.45 9.41 6.28
N LYS A 94 -34.27 8.19 5.75
CA LYS A 94 -34.81 6.94 6.32
C LYS A 94 -33.80 6.15 7.12
N LYS A 95 -32.60 6.71 7.35
CA LYS A 95 -31.54 6.08 8.15
C LYS A 95 -31.22 4.67 7.67
N ILE A 96 -31.28 4.45 6.36
CA ILE A 96 -30.98 3.14 5.76
C ILE A 96 -29.48 2.94 5.85
N ARG A 97 -29.06 1.97 6.66
CA ARG A 97 -27.66 1.64 6.89
C ARG A 97 -27.30 0.28 6.28
N GLY A 98 -27.35 0.20 4.96
CA GLY A 98 -27.07 -1.03 4.20
C GLY A 98 -28.27 -1.98 4.10
N PRO A 99 -28.03 -3.29 3.87
CA PRO A 99 -29.11 -4.27 3.76
C PRO A 99 -29.92 -4.40 5.06
N GLY A 100 -31.24 -4.52 4.94
CA GLY A 100 -32.13 -4.64 6.09
C GLY A 100 -33.60 -4.56 5.71
N ILE A 101 -34.49 -4.56 6.71
CA ILE A 101 -35.93 -4.50 6.48
C ILE A 101 -36.41 -3.05 6.41
N ILE A 102 -37.23 -2.74 5.40
CA ILE A 102 -38.00 -1.49 5.33
C ILE A 102 -39.49 -1.78 5.47
N ASN A 103 -40.17 -0.94 6.26
CA ASN A 103 -41.62 -0.97 6.44
C ASN A 103 -42.27 0.21 5.70
N ILE A 104 -43.28 -0.11 4.89
CA ILE A 104 -44.07 0.86 4.12
C ILE A 104 -45.55 0.80 4.54
N ARG A 105 -46.15 1.96 4.81
CA ARG A 105 -47.58 2.18 5.07
C ARG A 105 -48.22 2.85 3.85
N ASN A 106 -49.55 2.80 3.78
CA ASN A 106 -50.39 3.49 2.79
C ASN A 106 -49.78 3.52 1.36
N TYR A 107 -49.57 2.33 0.78
CA TYR A 107 -49.03 2.18 -0.57
C TYR A 107 -50.12 1.70 -1.54
N GLN A 108 -49.94 2.00 -2.82
CA GLN A 108 -50.70 1.42 -3.92
C GLN A 108 -49.78 0.47 -4.69
N GLU A 109 -50.22 -0.75 -4.95
CA GLU A 109 -49.48 -1.72 -5.77
C GLU A 109 -50.14 -1.81 -7.14
N SER A 110 -49.36 -1.57 -8.20
CA SER A 110 -49.84 -1.75 -9.57
C SER A 110 -49.94 -3.23 -9.94
N THR A 111 -50.64 -3.53 -11.03
CA THR A 111 -50.71 -4.89 -11.60
C THR A 111 -49.34 -5.44 -12.04
N ALA A 112 -48.32 -4.59 -12.20
CA ALA A 112 -46.95 -4.97 -12.52
C ALA A 112 -46.05 -5.10 -11.27
N GLY A 113 -46.60 -5.00 -10.05
CA GLY A 113 -45.84 -5.08 -8.79
C GLY A 113 -45.07 -3.80 -8.43
N GLU A 114 -45.27 -2.69 -9.16
CA GLU A 114 -44.75 -1.37 -8.78
C GLU A 114 -45.47 -0.86 -7.53
N ILE A 115 -44.69 -0.43 -6.54
CA ILE A 115 -45.14 0.14 -5.27
C ILE A 115 -45.12 1.66 -5.42
N ILE A 116 -46.27 2.28 -5.21
CA ILE A 116 -46.45 3.73 -5.31
C ILE A 116 -46.79 4.26 -3.92
N VAL A 117 -46.02 5.25 -3.47
CA VAL A 117 -46.25 5.95 -2.20
C VAL A 117 -46.41 7.45 -2.45
N GLU A 118 -47.27 8.08 -1.66
CA GLU A 118 -47.58 9.51 -1.81
C GLU A 118 -46.38 10.39 -1.42
N SER A 119 -45.71 10.07 -0.30
CA SER A 119 -44.54 10.79 0.19
C SER A 119 -43.51 9.81 0.78
N MET A 120 -42.28 10.28 1.00
CA MET A 120 -41.28 9.48 1.72
C MET A 120 -41.73 9.15 3.14
N GLU A 121 -42.60 9.93 3.79
CA GLU A 121 -43.03 9.74 5.19
C GLU A 121 -43.73 8.40 5.43
N GLU A 122 -44.35 7.85 4.39
CA GLU A 122 -45.01 6.53 4.41
C GLU A 122 -44.03 5.37 4.63
N ILE A 123 -42.73 5.63 4.54
CA ILE A 123 -41.66 4.69 4.85
C ILE A 123 -41.25 4.92 6.30
N ILE A 124 -41.76 4.07 7.21
CA ILE A 124 -41.83 4.40 8.65
C ILE A 124 -40.65 3.83 9.45
N GLY A 125 -39.85 2.94 8.88
CA GLY A 125 -38.68 2.41 9.59
C GLY A 125 -37.78 1.53 8.75
N PHE A 126 -36.51 1.54 9.14
CA PHE A 126 -35.47 0.62 8.71
C PHE A 126 -35.00 -0.17 9.94
N SER A 127 -34.91 -1.49 9.82
CA SER A 127 -34.30 -2.34 10.85
C SER A 127 -33.19 -3.18 10.24
N GLU A 128 -32.01 -3.09 10.84
CA GLU A 128 -30.88 -3.93 10.50
C GLU A 128 -31.23 -5.39 10.81
N GLU A 129 -31.09 -6.26 9.81
CA GLU A 129 -31.27 -7.69 9.97
C GLU A 129 -30.08 -8.45 9.39
N LYS A 130 -29.93 -9.71 9.82
CA LYS A 130 -28.85 -10.56 9.31
C LYS A 130 -29.06 -10.82 7.83
N LEU A 131 -27.99 -10.67 7.05
CA LEU A 131 -28.01 -11.00 5.62
C LEU A 131 -28.51 -12.44 5.41
N PRO A 132 -29.61 -12.63 4.68
CA PRO A 132 -30.10 -13.95 4.30
C PRO A 132 -29.11 -14.68 3.40
N PRO A 133 -29.12 -16.02 3.38
CA PRO A 133 -28.29 -16.79 2.47
C PRO A 133 -28.54 -16.36 1.02
N LEU A 134 -27.46 -16.09 0.29
CA LEU A 134 -27.49 -15.62 -1.10
C LEU A 134 -27.37 -16.78 -2.08
N LYS A 135 -28.11 -16.70 -3.20
CA LYS A 135 -27.84 -17.48 -4.40
C LYS A 135 -26.70 -16.82 -5.18
N ILE A 136 -25.59 -17.53 -5.32
CA ILE A 136 -24.34 -17.00 -5.91
C ILE A 136 -24.10 -17.67 -7.26
N LEU A 137 -23.87 -16.86 -8.29
CA LEU A 137 -23.45 -17.31 -9.62
C LEU A 137 -22.00 -16.90 -9.85
N THR A 138 -21.10 -17.87 -9.89
CA THR A 138 -19.70 -17.65 -10.28
C THR A 138 -19.57 -17.82 -11.79
N LEU A 139 -18.90 -16.88 -12.46
CA LEU A 139 -18.74 -16.84 -13.91
C LEU A 139 -17.28 -16.67 -14.33
N ILE A 140 -16.89 -17.44 -15.34
CA ILE A 140 -15.70 -17.21 -16.16
C ILE A 140 -16.20 -16.97 -17.58
N VAL A 141 -15.84 -15.83 -18.17
CA VAL A 141 -16.24 -15.47 -19.53
C VAL A 141 -15.00 -15.21 -20.36
N ASN A 142 -14.84 -15.97 -21.44
CA ASN A 142 -13.73 -15.86 -22.35
C ASN A 142 -14.13 -14.99 -23.54
N GLY A 143 -13.37 -13.93 -23.78
CA GLY A 143 -13.64 -13.00 -24.86
C GLY A 143 -13.04 -11.61 -24.67
N THR A 144 -12.82 -10.91 -25.77
CA THR A 144 -12.33 -9.51 -25.77
C THR A 144 -13.38 -8.54 -26.29
N ASN A 145 -13.64 -8.58 -27.59
CA ASN A 145 -14.67 -7.80 -28.30
C ASN A 145 -15.80 -8.69 -28.82
N GLU A 146 -15.74 -9.97 -28.48
CA GLU A 146 -16.75 -10.99 -28.71
C GLU A 146 -16.68 -11.96 -27.53
N VAL A 147 -17.81 -12.57 -27.18
CA VAL A 147 -17.90 -13.67 -26.21
C VAL A 147 -17.69 -14.99 -26.96
N GLU A 148 -16.60 -15.69 -26.66
CA GLU A 148 -16.25 -16.97 -27.30
C GLU A 148 -16.83 -18.16 -26.53
N SER A 149 -16.78 -18.09 -25.20
CA SER A 149 -17.31 -19.11 -24.30
C SER A 149 -17.53 -18.56 -22.90
N PHE A 150 -18.35 -19.25 -22.10
CA PHE A 150 -18.46 -19.00 -20.68
C PHE A 150 -18.68 -20.30 -19.90
N TYR A 151 -18.29 -20.27 -18.64
CA TYR A 151 -18.48 -21.33 -17.66
C TYR A 151 -19.11 -20.71 -16.41
N SER A 152 -20.02 -21.45 -15.80
CA SER A 152 -20.77 -20.99 -14.66
C SER A 152 -20.96 -22.06 -13.60
N LEU A 153 -20.93 -21.62 -12.34
CA LEU A 153 -21.27 -22.41 -11.16
C LEU A 153 -22.29 -21.61 -10.35
N THR A 154 -23.49 -22.15 -10.22
CA THR A 154 -24.51 -21.59 -9.33
C THR A 154 -24.52 -22.36 -8.03
N LYS A 155 -24.29 -21.69 -6.91
CA LYS A 155 -24.52 -22.24 -5.57
C LYS A 155 -25.72 -21.56 -4.94
N ASN A 156 -26.77 -22.34 -4.68
CA ASN A 156 -27.91 -21.87 -3.92
C ASN A 156 -27.71 -22.24 -2.45
N ASN A 157 -27.16 -21.31 -1.67
CA ASN A 157 -26.91 -21.53 -0.24
C ASN A 157 -28.21 -21.68 0.59
N ILE A 158 -29.37 -21.36 0.02
CA ILE A 158 -30.68 -21.55 0.66
C ILE A 158 -31.10 -23.03 0.56
N LEU A 159 -30.97 -23.62 -0.63
CA LEU A 159 -31.38 -25.01 -0.92
C LEU A 159 -30.23 -26.02 -0.79
N ASN A 160 -29.00 -25.54 -0.56
CA ASN A 160 -27.76 -26.31 -0.59
C ASN A 160 -27.60 -27.12 -1.89
N THR A 161 -27.91 -26.49 -3.03
CA THR A 161 -27.79 -27.10 -4.36
C THR A 161 -26.72 -26.41 -5.20
N GLU A 162 -26.11 -27.16 -6.11
CA GLU A 162 -25.10 -26.68 -7.04
C GLU A 162 -25.48 -27.05 -8.48
N SER A 163 -25.30 -26.13 -9.42
CA SER A 163 -25.50 -26.39 -10.86
C SER A 163 -24.33 -25.81 -11.68
N TYR A 164 -23.90 -26.56 -12.69
CA TYR A 164 -22.84 -26.17 -13.62
C TYR A 164 -23.40 -25.99 -15.03
N PHE A 165 -23.01 -24.93 -15.70
CA PHE A 165 -23.38 -24.69 -17.10
C PHE A 165 -22.24 -24.06 -17.89
N SER A 166 -22.08 -24.50 -19.14
CA SER A 166 -21.08 -23.98 -20.07
C SER A 166 -21.64 -23.88 -21.50
N CYS A 167 -21.39 -22.75 -22.19
CA CYS A 167 -21.63 -22.59 -23.64
C CYS A 167 -20.39 -21.99 -24.31
N GLY A 168 -20.17 -22.37 -25.57
CA GLY A 168 -19.08 -21.85 -26.38
C GLY A 168 -19.27 -22.07 -27.87
N LEU A 169 -18.41 -21.42 -28.66
CA LEU A 169 -18.39 -21.56 -30.11
C LEU A 169 -18.01 -22.98 -30.55
N LYS A 170 -18.58 -23.44 -31.67
CA LYS A 170 -18.40 -24.79 -32.24
C LYS A 170 -16.95 -25.30 -32.34
N HIS A 171 -15.97 -24.41 -32.41
CA HIS A 171 -14.55 -24.74 -32.63
C HIS A 171 -13.73 -24.93 -31.34
N LEU A 172 -14.27 -24.58 -30.17
CA LEU A 172 -13.61 -24.77 -28.88
C LEU A 172 -13.96 -26.19 -28.34
N LYS A 173 -13.00 -26.85 -27.67
CA LYS A 173 -13.00 -28.29 -27.26
C LYS A 173 -14.29 -28.83 -26.59
N LYS A 174 -14.37 -30.17 -26.48
CA LYS A 174 -15.47 -31.06 -25.99
C LYS A 174 -16.18 -30.76 -24.64
N ILE A 175 -15.95 -29.63 -23.96
CA ILE A 175 -16.33 -29.40 -22.55
C ILE A 175 -17.52 -28.40 -22.42
N PHE A 176 -18.44 -28.40 -23.39
CA PHE A 176 -19.61 -27.49 -23.37
C PHE A 176 -20.92 -28.24 -23.22
N ASN A 177 -21.77 -27.79 -22.30
CA ASN A 177 -23.16 -28.25 -22.19
C ASN A 177 -23.99 -27.79 -23.41
N LYS A 178 -23.68 -26.61 -23.97
CA LYS A 178 -24.36 -26.08 -25.16
C LYS A 178 -23.38 -25.52 -26.17
N ARG A 179 -23.51 -25.95 -27.43
CA ARG A 179 -22.71 -25.42 -28.55
C ARG A 179 -23.47 -24.29 -29.23
N CYS A 180 -22.76 -23.22 -29.52
CA CYS A 180 -23.28 -21.96 -30.02
C CYS A 180 -22.55 -21.64 -31.35
N PHE A 181 -23.21 -21.03 -32.33
CA PHE A 181 -22.69 -20.86 -33.70
C PHE A 181 -21.95 -19.54 -33.89
N ASN A 182 -22.33 -18.51 -33.13
CA ASN A 182 -21.74 -17.18 -33.18
C ASN A 182 -21.72 -16.55 -31.78
N SER A 183 -20.94 -15.47 -31.63
CA SER A 183 -20.74 -14.83 -30.33
C SER A 183 -22.01 -14.22 -29.73
N ASN A 184 -22.92 -13.70 -30.57
CA ASN A 184 -24.19 -13.14 -30.10
C ASN A 184 -25.08 -14.22 -29.47
N GLU A 185 -25.05 -15.44 -30.01
CA GLU A 185 -25.75 -16.58 -29.43
C GLU A 185 -25.18 -16.97 -28.07
N VAL A 186 -23.84 -16.97 -27.93
CA VAL A 186 -23.18 -17.22 -26.63
C VAL A 186 -23.60 -16.17 -25.60
N LEU A 187 -23.58 -14.89 -25.99
CA LEU A 187 -24.00 -13.79 -25.13
C LEU A 187 -25.49 -13.88 -24.76
N PHE A 188 -26.35 -14.26 -25.71
CA PHE A 188 -27.77 -14.50 -25.45
C PHE A 188 -27.95 -15.63 -24.42
N GLN A 189 -27.27 -16.76 -24.59
CA GLN A 189 -27.30 -17.86 -23.63
C GLN A 189 -26.79 -17.48 -22.24
N LEU A 190 -25.79 -16.59 -22.17
CA LEU A 190 -25.28 -16.08 -20.90
C LEU A 190 -26.31 -15.19 -20.18
N ASN A 191 -26.97 -14.29 -20.90
CA ASN A 191 -28.03 -13.46 -20.33
C ASN A 191 -29.27 -14.28 -19.94
N ASP A 192 -29.68 -15.24 -20.79
CA ASP A 192 -30.77 -16.18 -20.50
C ASP A 192 -30.48 -17.00 -19.23
N LEU A 193 -29.23 -17.45 -19.05
CA LEU A 193 -28.80 -18.13 -17.82
C LEU A 193 -28.91 -17.21 -16.60
N ILE A 194 -28.41 -15.97 -16.69
CA ILE A 194 -28.46 -15.00 -15.57
C ILE A 194 -29.92 -14.72 -15.18
N GLU A 195 -30.81 -14.57 -16.15
CA GLU A 195 -32.24 -14.36 -15.92
C GLU A 195 -32.92 -15.59 -15.30
N LYS A 196 -32.66 -16.78 -15.86
CA LYS A 196 -33.22 -18.05 -15.38
C LYS A 196 -32.75 -18.43 -13.98
N GLU A 197 -31.45 -18.30 -13.72
CA GLU A 197 -30.89 -18.60 -12.40
C GLU A 197 -31.25 -17.52 -11.38
N ASN A 198 -31.51 -16.29 -11.80
CA ASN A 198 -31.83 -15.17 -10.93
C ASN A 198 -30.90 -15.07 -9.68
N PRO A 199 -29.57 -14.95 -9.85
CA PRO A 199 -28.65 -14.89 -8.72
C PRO A 199 -28.69 -13.54 -7.99
N ASP A 200 -28.47 -13.57 -6.67
CA ASP A 200 -28.39 -12.38 -5.83
C ASP A 200 -27.03 -11.70 -5.94
N LEU A 201 -25.97 -12.52 -6.06
CA LEU A 201 -24.58 -12.09 -6.21
C LEU A 201 -23.93 -12.83 -7.38
N ILE A 202 -23.32 -12.07 -8.27
CA ILE A 202 -22.51 -12.59 -9.38
C ILE A 202 -21.03 -12.38 -9.04
N LEU A 203 -20.29 -13.49 -8.95
CA LEU A 203 -18.85 -13.50 -8.78
C LEU A 203 -18.18 -13.65 -10.14
N VAL A 204 -17.29 -12.73 -10.47
CA VAL A 204 -16.51 -12.79 -11.70
C VAL A 204 -15.03 -12.64 -11.38
N TYR A 205 -14.18 -13.01 -12.32
CA TYR A 205 -12.74 -12.81 -12.21
C TYR A 205 -12.22 -12.07 -13.44
N ASN A 206 -11.78 -10.83 -13.23
CA ASN A 206 -11.23 -9.94 -14.25
C ASN A 206 -12.12 -9.81 -15.50
N LEU A 207 -13.40 -9.52 -15.29
CA LEU A 207 -14.37 -9.51 -16.38
C LEU A 207 -14.10 -8.34 -17.34
N ASN A 208 -14.05 -8.62 -18.64
CA ASN A 208 -13.85 -7.58 -19.64
C ASN A 208 -14.96 -6.50 -19.57
N PRO A 209 -14.61 -5.20 -19.42
CA PRO A 209 -15.57 -4.11 -19.38
C PRO A 209 -16.54 -4.01 -20.58
N TRP A 210 -16.14 -4.43 -21.77
CA TRP A 210 -17.02 -4.49 -22.95
C TRP A 210 -18.11 -5.55 -22.75
N ILE A 211 -17.73 -6.73 -22.26
CA ILE A 211 -18.65 -7.83 -21.94
C ILE A 211 -19.56 -7.40 -20.78
N HIS A 212 -18.99 -6.86 -19.71
CA HIS A 212 -19.75 -6.37 -18.55
C HIS A 212 -20.90 -5.43 -18.94
N LYS A 213 -20.69 -4.52 -19.92
CA LYS A 213 -21.74 -3.60 -20.39
C LYS A 213 -22.88 -4.28 -21.14
N LYS A 214 -22.69 -5.51 -21.62
CA LYS A 214 -23.69 -6.28 -22.38
C LYS A 214 -24.44 -7.31 -21.52
N LEU A 215 -24.03 -7.50 -20.27
CA LEU A 215 -24.67 -8.44 -19.35
C LEU A 215 -25.85 -7.81 -18.62
N ASN A 216 -26.91 -8.58 -18.40
CA ASN A 216 -28.08 -8.15 -17.64
C ASN A 216 -27.82 -8.24 -16.13
N LEU A 217 -27.03 -7.28 -15.61
CA LEU A 217 -26.57 -7.23 -14.21
C LEU A 217 -27.40 -6.28 -13.33
N PHE A 218 -28.46 -5.70 -13.89
CA PHE A 218 -29.30 -4.72 -13.19
C PHE A 218 -29.99 -5.38 -11.99
N GLY A 219 -29.97 -4.70 -10.83
CA GLY A 219 -30.56 -5.23 -9.61
C GLY A 219 -29.82 -6.43 -9.01
N ARG A 220 -28.54 -6.67 -9.36
CA ARG A 220 -27.73 -7.74 -8.79
C ARG A 220 -26.46 -7.17 -8.15
N LEU A 221 -25.98 -7.83 -7.10
CA LEU A 221 -24.63 -7.58 -6.59
C LEU A 221 -23.61 -8.19 -7.56
N VAL A 222 -22.53 -7.47 -7.83
CA VAL A 222 -21.45 -7.97 -8.71
C VAL A 222 -20.14 -7.75 -7.98
N CYS A 223 -19.33 -8.79 -7.89
CA CYS A 223 -18.00 -8.72 -7.31
C CYS A 223 -16.98 -9.28 -8.30
N ASP A 224 -16.06 -8.43 -8.75
CA ASP A 224 -14.88 -8.86 -9.49
C ASP A 224 -13.76 -9.19 -8.50
N LEU A 225 -13.46 -10.47 -8.35
CA LEU A 225 -12.47 -10.97 -7.40
C LEU A 225 -11.08 -10.37 -7.65
N PHE A 226 -10.70 -10.14 -8.92
CA PHE A 226 -9.40 -9.56 -9.26
C PHE A 226 -9.29 -8.11 -8.75
N ALA A 227 -10.31 -7.30 -9.06
CA ALA A 227 -10.35 -5.90 -8.64
C ALA A 227 -10.38 -5.77 -7.11
N VAL A 228 -11.17 -6.60 -6.45
CA VAL A 228 -11.26 -6.62 -4.98
C VAL A 228 -9.95 -7.11 -4.35
N ALA A 229 -9.38 -8.23 -4.81
CA ALA A 229 -8.15 -8.79 -4.25
C ALA A 229 -6.99 -7.79 -4.26
N SER A 230 -6.89 -6.97 -5.31
CA SER A 230 -5.90 -5.88 -5.43
C SER A 230 -5.87 -4.91 -4.25
N SER A 231 -7.00 -4.75 -3.56
CA SER A 231 -7.18 -3.81 -2.46
C SER A 231 -7.00 -4.42 -1.07
N PHE A 232 -7.20 -5.73 -0.92
CA PHE A 232 -7.30 -6.40 0.39
C PHE A 232 -6.18 -7.42 0.63
N VAL A 233 -5.60 -7.98 -0.44
CA VAL A 233 -4.57 -9.02 -0.36
C VAL A 233 -3.27 -8.47 -0.97
N LYS A 234 -2.13 -8.85 -0.41
CA LYS A 234 -0.82 -8.53 -0.99
C LYS A 234 -0.38 -9.66 -1.90
N CYS A 235 -0.49 -9.43 -3.21
CA CYS A 235 -0.06 -10.35 -4.26
C CYS A 235 0.79 -9.58 -5.29
N ARG A 236 1.57 -10.30 -6.10
CA ARG A 236 2.45 -9.75 -7.15
C ARG A 236 1.66 -9.43 -8.42
N ASN A 237 0.85 -10.38 -8.88
CA ASN A 237 0.09 -10.30 -10.14
C ASN A 237 -1.42 -10.54 -9.97
N TYR A 238 -1.87 -11.02 -8.80
CA TYR A 238 -3.29 -11.28 -8.50
C TYR A 238 -3.92 -12.32 -9.42
N SER A 239 -3.11 -13.21 -10.02
CA SER A 239 -3.60 -14.33 -10.79
C SER A 239 -4.41 -15.27 -9.90
N ILE A 240 -5.33 -16.04 -10.46
CA ILE A 240 -6.12 -16.98 -9.68
C ILE A 240 -5.24 -18.04 -9.01
N GLU A 241 -4.12 -18.39 -9.63
CA GLU A 241 -3.12 -19.30 -9.08
C GLU A 241 -2.43 -18.69 -7.85
N GLU A 242 -1.96 -17.45 -7.95
CA GLU A 242 -1.33 -16.75 -6.82
C GLU A 242 -2.34 -16.53 -5.67
N LEU A 243 -3.59 -16.20 -5.99
CA LEU A 243 -4.66 -16.05 -5.00
C LEU A 243 -4.97 -17.38 -4.31
N CYS A 244 -5.03 -18.48 -5.05
CA CYS A 244 -5.24 -19.82 -4.49
C CYS A 244 -4.10 -20.23 -3.55
N GLU A 245 -2.85 -20.00 -3.93
CA GLU A 245 -1.68 -20.30 -3.08
C GLU A 245 -1.65 -19.41 -1.83
N THR A 246 -1.96 -18.13 -1.98
CA THR A 246 -1.91 -17.14 -0.89
C THR A 246 -3.05 -17.34 0.11
N LEU A 247 -4.28 -17.59 -0.37
CA LEU A 247 -5.49 -17.61 0.47
C LEU A 247 -5.89 -19.02 0.89
N LEU A 248 -5.70 -20.01 0.03
CA LEU A 248 -6.16 -21.39 0.26
C LEU A 248 -5.00 -22.35 0.57
N HIS A 249 -3.75 -21.92 0.40
CA HIS A 249 -2.55 -22.75 0.57
C HIS A 249 -2.56 -24.02 -0.30
N LYS A 250 -3.14 -23.92 -1.50
CA LYS A 250 -3.23 -25.00 -2.50
C LYS A 250 -2.55 -24.55 -3.80
N SER A 251 -1.86 -25.47 -4.49
CA SER A 251 -1.38 -25.22 -5.85
C SER A 251 -2.53 -25.35 -6.85
N ALA A 252 -2.64 -24.39 -7.78
CA ALA A 252 -3.73 -24.33 -8.77
C ALA A 252 -3.31 -24.73 -10.19
N ILE A 253 -2.17 -25.43 -10.33
CA ILE A 253 -1.56 -25.72 -11.64
C ILE A 253 -2.47 -26.65 -12.47
N ASN A 254 -2.76 -26.27 -13.72
CA ASN A 254 -3.49 -27.06 -14.73
C ASN A 254 -4.91 -27.51 -14.33
N LEU A 255 -5.65 -26.66 -13.63
CA LEU A 255 -7.02 -26.99 -13.23
C LEU A 255 -8.03 -26.80 -14.38
N HIS A 256 -8.98 -27.73 -14.48
CA HIS A 256 -10.14 -27.61 -15.37
C HIS A 256 -11.02 -26.41 -15.00
N GLU A 257 -11.77 -25.89 -15.97
CA GLU A 257 -12.60 -24.68 -15.84
C GLU A 257 -13.65 -24.79 -14.72
N GLU A 258 -14.22 -25.97 -14.49
CA GLU A 258 -15.13 -26.25 -13.38
C GLU A 258 -14.45 -26.05 -12.01
N ARG A 259 -13.19 -26.49 -11.89
CA ARG A 259 -12.44 -26.35 -10.65
C ARG A 259 -11.99 -24.90 -10.44
N LEU A 260 -11.71 -24.17 -11.51
CA LEU A 260 -11.42 -22.73 -11.45
C LEU A 260 -12.61 -21.93 -10.90
N LEU A 261 -13.84 -22.24 -11.31
CA LEU A 261 -15.06 -21.62 -10.76
C LEU A 261 -15.18 -21.85 -9.25
N LEU A 262 -14.91 -23.07 -8.78
CA LEU A 262 -14.93 -23.38 -7.36
C LEU A 262 -13.82 -22.65 -6.59
N ILE A 263 -12.62 -22.51 -7.17
CA ILE A 263 -11.53 -21.75 -6.56
C ILE A 263 -11.88 -20.27 -6.44
N ILE A 264 -12.47 -19.66 -7.47
CA ILE A 264 -12.93 -18.26 -7.40
C ILE A 264 -13.93 -18.10 -6.23
N TYR A 265 -14.87 -19.05 -6.10
CA TYR A 265 -15.81 -19.08 -4.98
C TYR A 265 -15.08 -19.22 -3.63
N GLU A 266 -14.19 -20.21 -3.48
CA GLU A 266 -13.43 -20.45 -2.24
C GLU A 266 -12.57 -19.24 -1.85
N CYS A 267 -11.86 -18.63 -2.81
CA CYS A 267 -11.04 -17.44 -2.59
C CYS A 267 -11.88 -16.24 -2.13
N PHE A 268 -13.06 -16.02 -2.72
CA PHE A 268 -13.95 -14.94 -2.32
C PHE A 268 -14.35 -15.05 -0.84
N PHE A 269 -14.69 -16.26 -0.36
CA PHE A 269 -15.02 -16.49 1.05
C PHE A 269 -13.79 -16.47 1.96
N ALA A 270 -12.63 -16.99 1.51
CA ALA A 270 -11.39 -16.94 2.28
C ALA A 270 -10.91 -15.51 2.57
N MET A 271 -11.22 -14.56 1.68
CA MET A 271 -10.93 -13.14 1.88
C MET A 271 -11.83 -12.45 2.92
N ASN A 272 -12.90 -13.11 3.36
CA ASN A 272 -13.97 -12.55 4.19
C ASN A 272 -14.51 -11.20 3.71
N ILE A 273 -14.53 -10.96 2.39
CA ILE A 273 -14.84 -9.65 1.85
C ILE A 273 -16.32 -9.29 1.99
N LEU A 274 -17.21 -10.27 1.86
CA LEU A 274 -18.66 -10.03 1.96
C LEU A 274 -19.01 -9.55 3.36
N GLU A 275 -18.56 -10.25 4.41
CA GLU A 275 -18.81 -9.86 5.80
C GLU A 275 -18.19 -8.51 6.12
N LEU A 276 -16.94 -8.28 5.72
CA LEU A 276 -16.29 -6.98 5.91
C LEU A 276 -17.05 -5.85 5.20
N SER A 277 -17.52 -6.11 3.98
CA SER A 277 -18.29 -5.13 3.20
C SER A 277 -19.64 -4.85 3.83
N LEU A 278 -20.32 -5.86 4.40
CA LEU A 278 -21.56 -5.67 5.13
C LEU A 278 -21.35 -4.79 6.36
N GLU A 279 -20.35 -5.09 7.20
CA GLU A 279 -20.03 -4.30 8.40
C GLU A 279 -19.66 -2.85 8.03
N LEU A 280 -18.85 -2.66 6.98
CA LEU A 280 -18.52 -1.32 6.47
C LEU A 280 -19.76 -0.58 5.99
N THR A 281 -20.66 -1.27 5.28
CA THR A 281 -21.90 -0.68 4.75
C THR A 281 -22.87 -0.33 5.87
N GLN A 282 -22.97 -1.15 6.92
CA GLN A 282 -23.79 -0.86 8.09
C GLN A 282 -23.25 0.32 8.91
N ILE A 283 -21.93 0.41 9.07
CA ILE A 283 -21.31 1.55 9.75
C ILE A 283 -21.54 2.83 8.92
N CYS A 284 -21.23 2.80 7.63
CA CYS A 284 -21.21 3.99 6.78
C CYS A 284 -22.60 4.39 6.24
N GLY A 285 -23.51 3.43 6.12
CA GLY A 285 -24.85 3.61 5.59
C GLY A 285 -24.92 3.98 4.11
N ASN A 286 -23.95 3.51 3.31
CA ASN A 286 -24.02 3.54 1.85
C ASN A 286 -24.62 2.24 1.30
N LEU A 287 -24.55 2.04 -0.02
CA LEU A 287 -25.02 0.83 -0.71
C LEU A 287 -23.96 -0.29 -0.72
N LEU A 288 -24.39 -1.55 -0.48
CA LEU A 288 -23.48 -2.70 -0.40
C LEU A 288 -22.70 -2.92 -1.70
N LYS A 289 -23.37 -2.81 -2.86
CA LYS A 289 -22.75 -2.90 -4.18
C LYS A 289 -21.63 -1.88 -4.38
N ARG A 290 -21.78 -0.67 -3.83
CA ARG A 290 -20.77 0.38 -3.89
C ARG A 290 -19.60 0.08 -2.95
N THR A 291 -19.86 -0.53 -1.78
CA THR A 291 -18.81 -0.99 -0.86
C THR A 291 -17.94 -2.09 -1.46
N LEU A 292 -18.52 -3.04 -2.20
CA LEU A 292 -17.80 -4.12 -2.87
C LEU A 292 -16.82 -3.59 -3.94
N LEU A 293 -17.08 -2.41 -4.51
CA LEU A 293 -16.15 -1.71 -5.42
C LEU A 293 -15.03 -0.96 -4.68
N ASN A 294 -14.97 -1.05 -3.36
CA ASN A 294 -14.01 -0.40 -2.46
C ASN A 294 -13.92 1.14 -2.60
N LEU A 295 -15.04 1.81 -2.88
CA LEU A 295 -15.10 3.27 -3.02
C LEU A 295 -15.05 3.98 -1.65
N ARG A 296 -13.85 4.11 -1.08
CA ARG A 296 -13.63 4.63 0.29
C ARG A 296 -14.21 6.01 0.55
N ALA A 297 -14.02 6.94 -0.40
CA ALA A 297 -14.51 8.30 -0.28
C ALA A 297 -16.04 8.33 -0.17
N GLU A 298 -16.74 7.60 -1.04
CA GLU A 298 -18.20 7.53 -1.02
C GLU A 298 -18.74 6.93 0.29
N ARG A 299 -18.09 5.90 0.84
CA ARG A 299 -18.49 5.37 2.16
C ARG A 299 -18.44 6.45 3.24
N ASN A 300 -17.34 7.19 3.30
CA ASN A 300 -17.20 8.29 4.27
C ASN A 300 -18.16 9.44 4.00
N GLU A 301 -18.56 9.68 2.74
CA GLU A 301 -19.58 10.70 2.41
C GLU A 301 -20.92 10.32 3.03
N TYR A 302 -21.41 9.10 2.77
CA TYR A 302 -22.68 8.64 3.35
C TYR A 302 -22.62 8.61 4.87
N PHE A 303 -21.49 8.16 5.44
CA PHE A 303 -21.31 8.13 6.88
C PHE A 303 -21.47 9.52 7.49
N LEU A 304 -20.74 10.51 6.97
CA LEU A 304 -20.86 11.88 7.44
C LEU A 304 -22.25 12.46 7.15
N MET A 305 -22.85 12.18 6.00
CA MET A 305 -24.22 12.64 5.70
C MET A 305 -25.23 12.13 6.73
N HIS A 306 -25.17 10.85 7.12
CA HIS A 306 -26.01 10.30 8.19
C HIS A 306 -25.76 11.02 9.51
N GLU A 307 -24.50 11.18 9.93
CA GLU A 307 -24.16 11.83 11.19
C GLU A 307 -24.60 13.30 11.23
N PHE A 308 -24.36 14.06 10.16
CA PHE A 308 -24.79 15.46 10.05
C PHE A 308 -26.32 15.57 10.08
N TYR A 309 -27.01 14.76 9.27
CA TYR A 309 -28.47 14.75 9.20
C TYR A 309 -29.12 14.38 10.54
N GLU A 310 -28.62 13.34 11.22
CA GLU A 310 -29.12 12.92 12.53
C GLU A 310 -28.90 13.98 13.61
N ASN A 311 -27.82 14.77 13.51
CA ASN A 311 -27.54 15.89 14.40
C ASN A 311 -28.22 17.20 13.95
N LYS A 312 -29.08 17.16 12.93
CA LYS A 312 -29.80 18.33 12.35
C LYS A 312 -28.85 19.42 11.83
N ILE A 313 -27.68 19.03 11.33
CA ILE A 313 -26.67 19.93 10.75
C ILE A 313 -26.76 19.82 9.23
N LEU A 314 -26.87 20.95 8.55
CA LEU A 314 -26.83 20.97 7.09
C LEU A 314 -25.41 20.65 6.58
N PHE A 315 -25.34 19.92 5.46
CA PHE A 315 -24.07 19.56 4.82
C PHE A 315 -23.99 20.04 3.36
N PRO A 316 -22.77 20.20 2.80
CA PRO A 316 -22.62 20.76 1.46
C PRO A 316 -23.08 19.79 0.35
N PRO A 317 -23.56 20.32 -0.80
CA PRO A 317 -23.73 19.52 -2.00
C PRO A 317 -22.36 19.09 -2.56
N LYS A 318 -22.35 18.06 -3.41
CA LYS A 318 -21.12 17.63 -4.11
C LYS A 318 -20.57 18.76 -4.97
N GLN A 319 -19.28 19.06 -4.80
CA GLN A 319 -18.57 20.11 -5.52
C GLN A 319 -17.39 19.53 -6.28
N LYS A 320 -17.01 20.22 -7.38
CA LYS A 320 -15.73 20.01 -8.02
C LYS A 320 -14.74 21.00 -7.41
N ARG A 321 -13.81 20.52 -6.60
CA ARG A 321 -12.68 21.32 -6.10
C ARG A 321 -11.45 21.08 -6.97
N GLU A 322 -10.59 22.08 -7.08
CA GLU A 322 -9.27 21.91 -7.67
C GLU A 322 -8.38 21.09 -6.74
N GLU A 323 -7.41 20.40 -7.31
CA GLU A 323 -6.47 19.60 -6.54
C GLU A 323 -5.39 20.51 -5.95
N GLU A 324 -5.34 20.56 -4.62
CA GLU A 324 -4.33 21.33 -3.89
C GLU A 324 -3.28 20.39 -3.26
N SER A 325 -2.02 20.77 -3.37
CA SER A 325 -0.93 20.05 -2.72
C SER A 325 -0.65 20.60 -1.32
N TYR A 326 -0.59 19.74 -0.31
CA TYR A 326 -0.19 20.10 1.05
C TYR A 326 0.91 19.16 1.57
N LYS A 327 1.65 19.60 2.59
CA LYS A 327 2.71 18.81 3.21
C LYS A 327 2.09 17.68 4.03
N GLY A 328 2.43 16.42 3.70
CA GLY A 328 1.96 15.24 4.43
C GLY A 328 2.70 14.97 5.75
N GLY A 329 2.71 13.70 6.17
CA GLY A 329 3.42 13.23 7.37
C GLY A 329 4.94 13.45 7.31
N LEU A 330 5.58 13.49 8.48
CA LEU A 330 7.04 13.61 8.59
C LEU A 330 7.68 12.22 8.56
N VAL A 331 8.76 12.08 7.79
CA VAL A 331 9.63 10.90 7.85
C VAL A 331 11.02 11.38 8.25
N LEU A 332 11.47 10.95 9.43
CA LEU A 332 12.79 11.27 9.96
C LEU A 332 13.86 10.64 9.07
N ASP A 333 15.01 11.30 8.97
CA ASP A 333 16.14 10.72 8.25
C ASP A 333 16.67 9.50 9.01
N PRO A 334 16.75 8.33 8.35
CA PRO A 334 17.22 7.12 9.00
C PRO A 334 18.73 7.21 9.28
N LYS A 335 19.14 6.76 10.46
CA LYS A 335 20.54 6.40 10.72
C LYS A 335 20.81 5.07 10.02
N ILE A 336 21.21 5.13 8.75
CA ILE A 336 21.41 3.96 7.89
C ILE A 336 22.49 3.05 8.47
N GLY A 337 22.22 1.75 8.55
CA GLY A 337 23.20 0.79 9.04
C GLY A 337 22.61 -0.56 9.43
N PHE A 338 23.51 -1.44 9.87
CA PHE A 338 23.18 -2.71 10.50
C PHE A 338 23.24 -2.55 12.02
N TYR A 339 22.16 -2.94 12.69
CA TYR A 339 21.99 -2.87 14.13
C TYR A 339 21.92 -4.29 14.71
N GLU A 340 22.87 -4.57 15.59
CA GLU A 340 23.04 -5.86 16.28
C GLU A 340 22.29 -5.91 17.62
N THR A 341 21.95 -4.73 18.14
CA THR A 341 21.26 -4.47 19.41
C THR A 341 19.74 -4.48 19.25
N LYS A 342 19.01 -4.52 20.37
CA LYS A 342 17.55 -4.51 20.33
C LYS A 342 17.05 -3.15 19.84
N ILE A 343 16.08 -3.20 18.93
CA ILE A 343 15.39 -2.01 18.44
C ILE A 343 13.94 -2.05 18.95
N LEU A 344 13.53 -0.97 19.61
CA LEU A 344 12.14 -0.74 20.00
C LEU A 344 11.44 0.01 18.87
N LEU A 345 10.28 -0.49 18.47
CA LEU A 345 9.36 0.20 17.57
C LEU A 345 8.15 0.65 18.40
N LEU A 346 8.01 1.96 18.57
CA LEU A 346 6.82 2.56 19.18
C LEU A 346 5.95 3.17 18.09
N ASP A 347 4.63 2.99 18.18
CA ASP A 347 3.65 3.42 17.18
C ASP A 347 2.43 4.10 17.86
N PHE A 348 1.93 5.18 17.26
CA PHE A 348 0.76 5.90 17.73
C PHE A 348 -0.53 5.22 17.29
N ASN A 349 -1.42 4.94 18.25
CA ASN A 349 -2.72 4.37 18.00
C ASN A 349 -3.61 5.33 17.20
N SER A 350 -3.76 5.08 15.89
CA SER A 350 -4.62 5.88 15.00
C SER A 350 -4.32 7.39 15.12
N LEU A 351 -3.06 7.78 14.87
CA LEU A 351 -2.55 9.14 15.11
C LEU A 351 -3.49 10.26 14.64
N TYR A 352 -3.91 10.27 13.37
CA TYR A 352 -4.74 11.36 12.84
C TYR A 352 -6.14 11.43 13.46
N PRO A 353 -6.92 10.33 13.58
CA PRO A 353 -8.15 10.34 14.39
C PRO A 353 -7.96 10.85 15.82
N SER A 354 -6.84 10.53 16.46
CA SER A 354 -6.53 10.97 17.82
C SER A 354 -6.17 12.46 17.88
N ILE A 355 -5.43 12.98 16.89
CA ILE A 355 -5.14 14.43 16.74
C ILE A 355 -6.42 15.24 16.59
N ILE A 356 -7.38 14.75 15.78
CA ILE A 356 -8.66 15.44 15.58
C ILE A 356 -9.40 15.59 16.91
N GLN A 357 -9.36 14.56 17.77
CA GLN A 357 -9.97 14.59 19.10
C GLN A 357 -9.19 15.46 20.09
N GLU A 358 -7.86 15.34 20.11
CA GLU A 358 -6.98 16.08 21.02
C GLU A 358 -7.11 17.59 20.87
N TYR A 359 -7.12 18.06 19.61
CA TYR A 359 -7.13 19.49 19.30
C TYR A 359 -8.50 20.00 18.84
N ASN A 360 -9.57 19.23 19.05
CA ASN A 360 -10.94 19.60 18.67
C ASN A 360 -11.06 20.12 17.21
N ILE A 361 -10.35 19.49 16.27
CA ILE A 361 -10.28 19.93 14.88
C ILE A 361 -11.58 19.58 14.17
N CYS A 362 -12.31 20.59 13.69
CA CYS A 362 -13.62 20.39 13.09
C CYS A 362 -13.85 21.37 11.94
N PHE A 363 -14.78 21.07 11.05
CA PHE A 363 -15.23 22.01 10.01
C PHE A 363 -15.60 23.38 10.58
N SER A 364 -16.31 23.42 11.71
CA SER A 364 -16.70 24.65 12.41
C SER A 364 -15.60 25.28 13.29
N ASN A 365 -14.48 24.59 13.48
CA ASN A 365 -13.39 25.01 14.38
C ASN A 365 -12.05 24.47 13.86
N LYS A 366 -11.51 25.12 12.82
CA LYS A 366 -10.29 24.67 12.15
C LYS A 366 -9.05 24.72 13.05
N ASN A 367 -9.03 25.65 14.02
CA ASN A 367 -7.89 25.90 14.90
C ASN A 367 -8.03 25.31 16.31
N GLY A 368 -9.13 24.61 16.62
CA GLY A 368 -9.33 24.01 17.94
C GLY A 368 -9.61 24.98 19.09
N GLN A 369 -10.03 26.22 18.80
CA GLN A 369 -10.14 27.29 19.81
C GLN A 369 -11.48 27.28 20.59
N LYS A 370 -12.54 26.68 20.04
CA LYS A 370 -13.83 26.56 20.74
C LYS A 370 -13.77 25.52 21.86
N GLU A 371 -14.38 25.85 23.01
CA GLU A 371 -14.50 24.96 24.18
C GLU A 371 -15.41 23.75 23.92
N GLU A 372 -16.47 23.93 23.11
CA GLU A 372 -17.38 22.84 22.76
C GLU A 372 -16.80 21.89 21.70
N LEU A 373 -16.99 20.59 21.92
CA LEU A 373 -16.49 19.55 21.01
C LEU A 373 -17.26 19.57 19.69
N GLY A 374 -16.53 19.83 18.60
CA GLY A 374 -17.05 19.83 17.24
C GLY A 374 -17.64 18.48 16.82
N ILE A 375 -18.46 18.51 15.76
CA ILE A 375 -19.14 17.31 15.25
C ILE A 375 -18.14 16.23 14.80
N LEU A 376 -17.07 16.61 14.11
CA LEU A 376 -16.09 15.65 13.57
C LEU A 376 -15.31 14.90 14.68
N PRO A 377 -14.73 15.57 15.69
CA PRO A 377 -14.15 14.91 16.86
C PRO A 377 -15.13 13.99 17.61
N ARG A 378 -16.40 14.41 17.74
CA ARG A 378 -17.45 13.62 18.41
C ARG A 378 -17.78 12.33 17.67
N ILE A 379 -17.91 12.40 16.34
CA ILE A 379 -18.12 11.24 15.48
C ILE A 379 -16.94 10.26 15.59
N LEU A 380 -15.71 10.77 15.51
CA LEU A 380 -14.50 9.94 15.63
C LEU A 380 -14.39 9.28 17.00
N LYS A 381 -14.69 10.01 18.07
CA LYS A 381 -14.75 9.48 19.43
C LYS A 381 -15.73 8.31 19.52
N SER A 382 -16.94 8.47 18.99
CA SER A 382 -17.95 7.40 18.93
C SER A 382 -17.43 6.14 18.21
N LEU A 383 -16.76 6.29 17.07
CA LEU A 383 -16.17 5.16 16.34
C LEU A 383 -15.05 4.46 17.14
N VAL A 384 -14.18 5.24 17.78
CA VAL A 384 -13.06 4.72 18.57
C VAL A 384 -13.56 4.02 19.83
N ASP A 385 -14.53 4.59 20.55
CA ASP A 385 -15.11 4.02 21.76
C ASP A 385 -15.83 2.69 21.46
N ARG A 386 -16.67 2.66 20.40
CA ARG A 386 -17.28 1.41 19.91
C ARG A 386 -16.24 0.35 19.57
N ARG A 387 -15.11 0.75 18.98
CA ARG A 387 -14.01 -0.18 18.66
C ARG A 387 -13.33 -0.68 19.93
N LYS A 388 -13.12 0.18 20.94
CA LYS A 388 -12.56 -0.21 22.25
C LYS A 388 -13.47 -1.25 22.93
N GLU A 389 -14.78 -1.07 22.89
CA GLU A 389 -15.76 -2.06 23.40
C GLU A 389 -15.66 -3.41 22.69
N VAL A 390 -15.65 -3.42 21.35
CA VAL A 390 -15.52 -4.66 20.57
C VAL A 390 -14.18 -5.36 20.86
N LYS A 391 -13.07 -4.62 20.98
CA LYS A 391 -11.76 -5.19 21.36
C LYS A 391 -11.78 -5.80 22.77
N ARG A 392 -12.47 -5.18 23.74
CA ARG A 392 -12.62 -5.75 25.08
C ARG A 392 -13.37 -7.09 25.05
N SER A 393 -14.42 -7.20 24.25
CA SER A 393 -15.15 -8.46 24.06
C SER A 393 -14.28 -9.52 23.38
N LEU A 394 -13.52 -9.15 22.34
CA LEU A 394 -12.57 -10.05 21.66
C LEU A 394 -11.45 -10.57 22.56
N ALA A 395 -10.98 -9.75 23.50
CA ALA A 395 -9.95 -10.15 24.46
C ALA A 395 -10.45 -11.25 25.43
N LYS A 396 -11.76 -11.34 25.68
CA LYS A 396 -12.38 -12.39 26.50
C LYS A 396 -12.56 -13.70 25.73
N SER A 397 -13.04 -13.61 24.49
CA SER A 397 -13.26 -14.76 23.61
C SER A 397 -13.15 -14.30 22.15
N TYR A 398 -12.37 -15.03 21.35
CA TYR A 398 -12.20 -14.71 19.95
C TYR A 398 -13.48 -15.04 19.16
N ASP A 399 -14.01 -14.04 18.46
CA ASP A 399 -15.16 -14.16 17.56
C ASP A 399 -14.79 -13.50 16.23
N ALA A 400 -14.92 -14.26 15.13
CA ALA A 400 -14.56 -13.78 13.79
C ALA A 400 -15.40 -12.57 13.33
N LYS A 401 -16.68 -12.51 13.71
CA LYS A 401 -17.58 -11.38 13.39
C LYS A 401 -17.20 -10.15 14.18
N LEU A 402 -16.93 -10.30 15.48
CA LEU A 402 -16.42 -9.18 16.29
C LEU A 402 -15.08 -8.67 15.75
N ASN A 403 -14.21 -9.57 15.27
CA ASN A 403 -12.95 -9.17 14.65
C ASN A 403 -13.17 -8.41 13.33
N THR A 404 -14.15 -8.83 12.52
CA THR A 404 -14.55 -8.12 11.31
C THR A 404 -15.11 -6.73 11.63
N LYS A 405 -15.95 -6.63 12.67
CA LYS A 405 -16.52 -5.37 13.15
C LYS A 405 -15.46 -4.39 13.66
N GLN A 406 -14.47 -4.84 14.45
CA GLN A 406 -13.39 -3.94 14.89
C GLN A 406 -12.53 -3.47 13.72
N LEU A 407 -12.33 -4.33 12.71
CA LEU A 407 -11.60 -3.97 11.49
C LEU A 407 -12.37 -2.91 10.69
N ALA A 408 -13.68 -3.08 10.52
CA ALA A 408 -14.54 -2.12 9.83
C ALA A 408 -14.54 -0.74 10.52
N LEU A 409 -14.64 -0.71 11.85
CA LEU A 409 -14.53 0.53 12.65
C LEU A 409 -13.15 1.19 12.48
N LYS A 410 -12.07 0.40 12.53
CA LYS A 410 -10.69 0.90 12.30
C LYS A 410 -10.54 1.53 10.92
N LEU A 411 -10.99 0.82 9.89
CA LEU A 411 -10.87 1.26 8.50
C LEU A 411 -11.67 2.53 8.25
N THR A 412 -12.88 2.61 8.77
CA THR A 412 -13.75 3.80 8.66
C THR A 412 -13.07 5.01 9.32
N ALA A 413 -12.69 4.91 10.59
CA ALA A 413 -12.06 6.00 11.33
C ALA A 413 -10.76 6.50 10.66
N ASN A 414 -9.86 5.59 10.27
CA ASN A 414 -8.59 5.95 9.62
C ASN A 414 -8.81 6.59 8.23
N SER A 415 -9.87 6.21 7.53
CA SER A 415 -10.15 6.71 6.18
C SER A 415 -10.77 8.11 6.14
N ILE A 416 -11.44 8.55 7.21
CA ILE A 416 -12.08 9.89 7.26
C ILE A 416 -11.04 10.99 7.00
N TYR A 417 -9.89 10.95 7.68
CA TYR A 417 -8.78 11.87 7.41
C TYR A 417 -8.30 11.77 5.96
N GLY A 418 -8.08 10.55 5.45
CA GLY A 418 -7.57 10.34 4.09
C GLY A 418 -8.46 10.96 3.01
N CYS A 419 -9.77 11.08 3.29
CA CYS A 419 -10.73 11.71 2.40
C CYS A 419 -10.74 13.24 2.48
N LEU A 420 -10.39 13.86 3.63
CA LEU A 420 -10.38 15.32 3.79
C LEU A 420 -9.45 16.01 2.77
N GLY A 421 -8.31 15.39 2.46
CA GLY A 421 -7.37 15.90 1.46
C GLY A 421 -7.66 15.49 0.01
N THR A 422 -8.87 15.02 -0.31
CA THR A 422 -9.24 14.58 -1.66
C THR A 422 -10.20 15.59 -2.32
N PRO A 423 -9.93 16.09 -3.54
CA PRO A 423 -10.74 17.14 -4.17
C PRO A 423 -12.18 16.71 -4.50
N HIS A 424 -12.40 15.42 -4.77
CA HIS A 424 -13.72 14.87 -5.13
C HIS A 424 -14.58 14.48 -3.92
N PHE A 425 -14.04 14.57 -2.70
CA PHE A 425 -14.79 14.25 -1.50
C PHE A 425 -15.73 15.40 -1.14
N ARG A 426 -17.02 15.11 -0.93
CA ARG A 426 -18.05 16.11 -0.54
C ARG A 426 -17.59 17.00 0.61
N PHE A 427 -17.04 16.39 1.66
CA PHE A 427 -16.55 17.07 2.86
C PHE A 427 -15.04 17.36 2.81
N GLY A 428 -14.42 17.38 1.63
CA GLY A 428 -13.01 17.70 1.47
C GLY A 428 -12.68 19.10 1.99
N ASP A 429 -11.63 19.21 2.78
CA ASP A 429 -11.12 20.46 3.36
C ASP A 429 -9.60 20.35 3.51
N PHE A 430 -8.87 20.96 2.57
CA PHE A 430 -7.41 20.90 2.52
C PHE A 430 -6.75 21.61 3.70
N GLU A 431 -7.37 22.67 4.24
CA GLU A 431 -6.86 23.37 5.42
C GLU A 431 -6.97 22.48 6.67
N LEU A 432 -8.07 21.73 6.84
CA LEU A 432 -8.16 20.73 7.92
C LEU A 432 -7.10 19.63 7.76
N ALA A 433 -6.91 19.10 6.54
CA ALA A 433 -5.90 18.08 6.30
C ALA A 433 -4.48 18.58 6.61
N LYS A 434 -4.19 19.84 6.26
CA LYS A 434 -2.93 20.53 6.52
C LYS A 434 -2.70 20.76 8.02
N GLU A 435 -3.72 21.16 8.78
CA GLU A 435 -3.61 21.34 10.23
C GLU A 435 -3.38 20.00 10.94
N ILE A 436 -4.13 18.96 10.59
CA ILE A 436 -3.96 17.61 11.15
C ILE A 436 -2.54 17.09 10.90
N THR A 437 -2.04 17.23 9.66
CA THR A 437 -0.67 16.82 9.35
C THR A 437 0.37 17.70 10.02
N LEU A 438 0.13 19.00 10.19
CA LEU A 438 1.02 19.88 10.95
C LEU A 438 1.19 19.38 12.38
N LYS A 439 0.08 19.15 13.11
CA LYS A 439 0.12 18.59 14.46
C LYS A 439 0.82 17.24 14.49
N GLY A 440 0.56 16.35 13.53
CA GLY A 440 1.22 15.05 13.44
C GLY A 440 2.74 15.15 13.31
N ARG A 441 3.24 16.08 12.47
CA ARG A 441 4.67 16.35 12.36
C ARG A 441 5.26 16.88 13.66
N THR A 442 4.57 17.82 14.32
CA THR A 442 5.00 18.38 15.61
C THR A 442 5.06 17.30 16.68
N ILE A 443 4.03 16.45 16.80
CA ILE A 443 4.00 15.34 17.76
C ILE A 443 5.18 14.39 17.54
N LEU A 444 5.48 14.00 16.29
CA LEU A 444 6.61 13.12 16.01
C LEU A 444 7.95 13.79 16.34
N GLN A 445 8.10 15.09 16.08
CA GLN A 445 9.30 15.86 16.45
C GLN A 445 9.47 15.97 17.96
N ASP A 446 8.41 16.33 18.69
CA ASP A 446 8.39 16.39 20.14
C ASP A 446 8.73 15.03 20.76
N THR A 447 8.18 13.95 20.18
CA THR A 447 8.45 12.57 20.61
C THR A 447 9.91 12.20 20.43
N LYS A 448 10.52 12.59 19.29
CA LYS A 448 11.94 12.41 19.03
C LYS A 448 12.78 13.15 20.07
N VAL A 449 12.50 14.44 20.30
CA VAL A 449 13.24 15.27 21.27
C VAL A 449 13.16 14.67 22.66
N LEU A 450 11.95 14.30 23.11
CA LEU A 450 11.75 13.67 24.42
C LEU A 450 12.53 12.36 24.56
N ALA A 451 12.57 11.53 23.51
CA ALA A 451 13.36 10.31 23.52
C ALA A 451 14.87 10.62 23.61
N GLU A 452 15.36 11.58 22.84
CA GLU A 452 16.77 12.02 22.86
C GLU A 452 17.15 12.63 24.22
N ASP A 453 16.26 13.37 24.88
CA ASP A 453 16.46 13.94 26.22
C ASP A 453 16.57 12.86 27.31
N LEU A 454 15.91 11.71 27.13
CA LEU A 454 16.06 10.52 27.97
C LEU A 454 17.35 9.73 27.66
N GLY A 455 18.19 10.22 26.74
CA GLY A 455 19.40 9.55 26.30
C GLY A 455 19.16 8.39 25.33
N LEU A 456 17.95 8.27 24.77
CA LEU A 456 17.62 7.18 23.84
C LEU A 456 18.08 7.49 22.42
N ASN A 457 18.67 6.51 21.76
CA ASN A 457 19.16 6.65 20.40
C ASN A 457 18.04 6.44 19.39
N VAL A 458 17.37 7.52 18.98
CA VAL A 458 16.40 7.49 17.88
C VAL A 458 17.14 7.26 16.56
N ILE A 459 16.80 6.18 15.87
CA ILE A 459 17.43 5.78 14.60
C ILE A 459 16.54 6.02 13.38
N TYR A 460 15.22 6.04 13.55
CA TYR A 460 14.26 6.27 12.46
C TYR A 460 12.89 6.69 13.00
N GLY A 461 12.03 7.23 12.13
CA GLY A 461 10.61 7.40 12.38
C GLY A 461 9.84 7.69 11.09
N ASP A 462 8.64 7.11 10.98
CA ASP A 462 7.74 7.28 9.83
C ASP A 462 6.36 7.67 10.33
N THR A 463 6.00 8.95 10.16
CA THR A 463 4.68 9.54 10.39
C THR A 463 4.13 9.40 11.82
N ASP A 464 3.81 8.17 12.21
CA ASP A 464 3.19 7.73 13.45
C ASP A 464 4.05 6.73 14.24
N SER A 465 5.25 6.42 13.76
CA SER A 465 6.16 5.50 14.44
C SER A 465 7.54 6.09 14.70
N ILE A 466 8.20 5.61 15.76
CA ILE A 466 9.59 5.92 16.10
C ILE A 466 10.35 4.62 16.41
N MET A 467 11.58 4.53 15.90
CA MET A 467 12.49 3.42 16.16
C MET A 467 13.65 3.87 17.03
N ILE A 468 13.89 3.13 18.11
CA ILE A 468 14.89 3.44 19.12
C ILE A 468 15.83 2.25 19.24
N ASP A 469 17.12 2.50 19.07
CA ASP A 469 18.18 1.54 19.38
C ASP A 469 18.50 1.58 20.89
N THR A 470 18.31 0.45 21.57
CA THR A 470 18.58 0.35 23.02
C THR A 470 20.08 0.30 23.33
N GLN A 471 20.93 0.12 22.32
CA GLN A 471 22.37 -0.10 22.45
C GLN A 471 22.75 -1.32 23.32
N THR A 472 21.77 -2.18 23.60
CA THR A 472 21.90 -3.33 24.50
C THR A 472 21.27 -4.57 23.87
N VAL A 473 21.68 -5.75 24.36
CA VAL A 473 21.11 -7.03 23.93
C VAL A 473 19.83 -7.37 24.72
N LYS A 474 19.60 -6.70 25.87
CA LYS A 474 18.40 -6.87 26.70
C LYS A 474 17.58 -5.59 26.65
N VAL A 475 16.27 -5.73 26.40
CA VAL A 475 15.33 -4.61 26.52
C VAL A 475 15.14 -4.30 28.00
N GLY A 476 15.41 -3.06 28.39
CA GLY A 476 15.07 -2.54 29.71
C GLY A 476 13.66 -1.94 29.72
N ASN A 477 13.41 -1.04 30.66
CA ASN A 477 12.11 -0.38 30.80
C ASN A 477 12.02 0.97 30.05
N GLU A 478 13.03 1.32 29.25
CA GLU A 478 13.16 2.64 28.62
C GLU A 478 11.99 2.95 27.68
N GLY A 479 11.55 1.95 26.91
CA GLY A 479 10.39 2.08 26.02
C GLY A 479 9.09 2.34 26.78
N GLU A 480 8.89 1.65 27.91
CA GLU A 480 7.72 1.84 28.77
C GLU A 480 7.73 3.20 29.47
N ILE A 481 8.90 3.65 29.92
CA ILE A 481 9.08 4.99 30.52
C ILE A 481 8.74 6.08 29.49
N LEU A 482 9.28 5.98 28.27
CA LEU A 482 8.99 6.93 27.19
C LEU A 482 7.50 6.91 26.84
N LYS A 483 6.90 5.72 26.71
CA LYS A 483 5.47 5.53 26.46
C LYS A 483 4.62 6.23 27.52
N ASP A 484 4.91 6.02 28.80
CA ASP A 484 4.16 6.62 29.90
C ASP A 484 4.31 8.14 29.96
N LEU A 485 5.49 8.69 29.64
CA LEU A 485 5.71 10.13 29.57
C LEU A 485 4.93 10.78 28.43
N ILE A 486 4.92 10.17 27.24
CA ILE A 486 4.16 10.66 26.09
C ILE A 486 2.66 10.58 26.37
N ASN A 487 2.18 9.46 26.88
CA ASN A 487 0.75 9.25 27.16
C ASN A 487 0.24 10.14 28.30
N LYS A 488 1.10 10.61 29.21
CA LYS A 488 0.74 11.62 30.21
C LYS A 488 0.60 13.03 29.61
N LYS A 489 1.24 13.32 28.47
CA LYS A 489 1.19 14.64 27.82
C LYS A 489 -0.14 14.88 27.08
N TYR A 490 -0.79 13.82 26.63
CA TYR A 490 -1.99 13.91 25.79
C TYR A 490 -3.20 13.22 26.42
N LYS A 491 -4.40 13.65 26.06
CA LYS A 491 -5.65 13.07 26.58
C LYS A 491 -6.15 11.89 25.76
N PHE A 492 -6.03 11.96 24.43
CA PHE A 492 -6.56 10.98 23.48
C PHE A 492 -5.48 10.34 22.61
N ILE A 493 -4.30 10.95 22.52
CA ILE A 493 -3.17 10.40 21.76
C ILE A 493 -2.45 9.39 22.65
N GLU A 494 -2.45 8.13 22.21
CA GLU A 494 -1.78 7.02 22.89
C GLU A 494 -0.69 6.45 21.96
N ILE A 495 0.52 6.27 22.49
CA ILE A 495 1.61 5.52 21.88
C ILE A 495 1.79 4.18 22.61
N GLU A 496 2.16 3.14 21.87
CA GLU A 496 2.44 1.80 22.40
C GLU A 496 3.77 1.26 21.87
N VAL A 497 4.42 0.39 22.65
CA VAL A 497 5.54 -0.43 22.16
C VAL A 497 4.97 -1.53 21.28
N GLU A 498 4.95 -1.29 19.96
CA GLU A 498 4.36 -2.23 19.00
C GLU A 498 5.22 -3.50 18.88
N LYS A 499 6.54 -3.33 18.72
CA LYS A 499 7.46 -4.44 18.46
C LYS A 499 8.84 -4.22 19.05
N VAL A 500 9.52 -5.34 19.28
CA VAL A 500 10.95 -5.39 19.55
C VAL A 500 11.64 -6.21 18.47
N PHE A 501 12.61 -5.62 17.78
CA PHE A 501 13.47 -6.34 16.83
C PHE A 501 14.75 -6.79 17.53
N LYS A 502 15.19 -8.02 17.26
CA LYS A 502 16.48 -8.51 17.72
C LYS A 502 17.64 -7.88 16.97
N ARG A 503 17.47 -7.67 15.66
CA ARG A 503 18.43 -7.07 14.72
C ARG A 503 17.67 -6.34 13.62
N LEU A 504 18.29 -5.32 13.05
CA LEU A 504 17.69 -4.48 12.02
C LEU A 504 18.75 -4.09 10.98
N ILE A 505 18.40 -4.18 9.69
CA ILE A 505 19.12 -3.55 8.59
C ILE A 505 18.23 -2.41 8.09
N LEU A 506 18.67 -1.18 8.32
CA LEU A 506 17.95 0.03 7.92
C LEU A 506 18.69 0.66 6.73
N LEU A 507 18.06 0.65 5.55
CA LEU A 507 18.71 1.07 4.30
C LEU A 507 18.37 2.51 3.90
N SER A 508 17.11 2.88 4.00
CA SER A 508 16.62 4.24 3.66
C SER A 508 15.20 4.42 4.19
N LYS A 509 14.60 5.59 3.94
CA LYS A 509 13.20 5.87 4.32
C LYS A 509 12.28 4.77 3.82
N LYS A 510 11.51 4.18 4.73
CA LYS A 510 10.56 3.08 4.50
C LYS A 510 11.19 1.80 3.95
N LYS A 511 12.51 1.62 4.07
CA LYS A 511 13.24 0.44 3.60
C LYS A 511 14.09 -0.19 4.69
N TYR A 512 13.59 -1.28 5.27
CA TYR A 512 14.30 -2.03 6.29
C TYR A 512 13.94 -3.51 6.30
N GLY A 513 14.85 -4.33 6.81
CA GLY A 513 14.63 -5.75 7.13
C GLY A 513 15.00 -5.99 8.59
N ALA A 514 14.13 -6.64 9.35
CA ALA A 514 14.30 -6.86 10.78
C ALA A 514 13.87 -8.28 11.17
N ILE A 515 14.40 -8.78 12.27
CA ILE A 515 13.96 -10.03 12.88
C ILE A 515 13.31 -9.76 14.23
N THR A 516 12.10 -10.28 14.44
CA THR A 516 11.36 -10.11 15.68
C THR A 516 11.90 -10.99 16.81
N THR A 517 11.49 -10.73 18.04
CA THR A 517 11.76 -11.59 19.20
C THR A 517 11.32 -13.04 19.00
N HIS A 518 10.31 -13.28 18.16
CA HIS A 518 9.79 -14.60 17.78
C HIS A 518 10.51 -15.24 16.58
N ASN A 519 11.69 -14.75 16.20
CA ASN A 519 12.50 -15.25 15.06
C ASN A 519 11.80 -15.17 13.69
N GLN A 520 10.83 -14.27 13.54
CA GLN A 520 10.18 -14.01 12.25
C GLN A 520 10.84 -12.81 11.59
N ILE A 521 11.18 -12.92 10.31
CA ILE A 521 11.74 -11.81 9.54
C ILE A 521 10.61 -10.98 8.96
N GLU A 522 10.69 -9.68 9.18
CA GLU A 522 9.80 -8.69 8.61
C GLU A 522 10.59 -7.75 7.71
N THR A 523 10.06 -7.50 6.52
CA THR A 523 10.65 -6.56 5.57
C THR A 523 9.63 -5.48 5.20
N LYS A 524 10.10 -4.25 5.06
CA LYS A 524 9.29 -3.12 4.58
C LYS A 524 10.05 -2.42 3.47
N GLY A 525 9.39 -2.23 2.33
CA GLY A 525 9.89 -1.45 1.19
C GLY A 525 11.18 -1.94 0.51
N LEU A 526 11.72 -3.09 0.94
CA LEU A 526 12.87 -3.74 0.29
C LEU A 526 12.49 -4.24 -1.10
N ASP A 527 13.50 -4.41 -1.96
CA ASP A 527 13.28 -4.89 -3.32
C ASP A 527 12.64 -6.29 -3.37
N SER A 528 12.89 -7.13 -2.36
CA SER A 528 12.33 -8.49 -2.27
C SER A 528 10.80 -8.54 -2.08
N VAL A 529 10.18 -7.45 -1.65
CA VAL A 529 8.70 -7.34 -1.52
C VAL A 529 8.08 -6.55 -2.66
N ARG A 530 8.88 -6.05 -3.61
CA ARG A 530 8.36 -5.31 -4.75
C ARG A 530 8.04 -6.26 -5.90
N ARG A 531 6.93 -5.98 -6.59
CA ARG A 531 6.45 -6.77 -7.73
C ARG A 531 7.29 -6.58 -9.01
N ASP A 532 8.01 -5.46 -9.11
CA ASP A 532 8.92 -5.14 -10.22
C ASP A 532 10.31 -5.76 -10.08
N PHE A 533 10.51 -6.59 -9.04
CA PHE A 533 11.64 -7.49 -8.92
C PHE A 533 11.22 -8.95 -9.11
N ALA A 534 12.00 -9.67 -9.92
CA ALA A 534 11.77 -11.09 -10.18
C ALA A 534 11.79 -11.92 -8.89
N LEU A 535 11.05 -13.03 -8.87
CA LEU A 535 10.97 -13.92 -7.71
C LEU A 535 12.37 -14.47 -7.34
N ILE A 536 13.19 -14.81 -8.33
CA ILE A 536 14.58 -15.25 -8.10
C ILE A 536 15.42 -14.20 -7.33
N SER A 537 15.27 -12.92 -7.65
CA SER A 537 15.95 -11.83 -6.94
C SER A 537 15.45 -11.73 -5.50
N SER A 538 14.14 -11.89 -5.31
CA SER A 538 13.51 -11.87 -3.99
C SER A 538 13.96 -13.04 -3.11
N GLU A 539 14.03 -14.25 -3.66
CA GLU A 539 14.52 -15.45 -2.97
C GLU A 539 15.97 -15.29 -2.52
N ILE A 540 16.85 -14.83 -3.41
CA ILE A 540 18.28 -14.63 -3.08
C ILE A 540 18.42 -13.54 -2.01
N THR A 541 17.71 -12.42 -2.16
CA THR A 541 17.73 -11.31 -1.20
C THR A 541 17.23 -11.76 0.18
N ASN A 542 16.11 -12.50 0.23
CA ASN A 542 15.57 -13.01 1.49
C ASN A 542 16.47 -14.08 2.12
N GLY A 543 17.12 -14.95 1.32
CA GLY A 543 18.10 -15.91 1.83
C GLY A 543 19.31 -15.23 2.49
N ILE A 544 19.80 -14.13 1.91
CA ILE A 544 20.86 -13.33 2.53
C ILE A 544 20.37 -12.67 3.82
N LEU A 545 19.17 -12.09 3.82
CA LEU A 545 18.58 -11.52 5.04
C LEU A 545 18.41 -12.59 6.13
N GLU A 546 18.03 -13.82 5.77
CA GLU A 546 17.97 -14.94 6.72
C GLU A 546 19.33 -15.24 7.33
N ILE A 547 20.38 -15.37 6.51
CA ILE A 547 21.75 -15.62 6.99
C ILE A 547 22.22 -14.50 7.94
N ILE A 548 21.96 -13.23 7.61
CA ILE A 548 22.41 -12.09 8.42
C ILE A 548 21.60 -11.94 9.71
N LEU A 549 20.26 -12.06 9.63
CA LEU A 549 19.37 -11.74 10.74
C LEU A 549 19.16 -12.90 11.71
N LYS A 550 19.13 -14.15 11.22
CA LYS A 550 18.92 -15.35 12.07
C LYS A 550 20.20 -15.90 12.70
N ASP A 551 21.35 -15.24 12.52
CA ASP A 551 22.59 -15.74 13.09
C ASP A 551 22.48 -15.97 14.62
N SER A 552 22.98 -17.11 15.07
CA SER A 552 22.83 -17.61 16.44
C SER A 552 23.83 -17.00 17.41
N THR A 553 24.85 -16.30 16.91
CA THR A 553 25.83 -15.64 17.77
C THR A 553 25.17 -14.50 18.57
N GLU A 554 25.30 -14.53 19.90
CA GLU A 554 24.74 -13.49 20.77
C GLU A 554 25.33 -12.10 20.48
N VAL A 555 26.56 -12.08 19.95
CA VAL A 555 27.24 -10.90 19.42
C VAL A 555 27.56 -11.19 17.96
N VAL A 556 26.68 -10.78 17.05
CA VAL A 556 27.02 -10.76 15.62
C VAL A 556 28.02 -9.64 15.46
N HIS A 557 29.31 -9.92 15.35
CA HIS A 557 30.23 -8.85 14.96
C HIS A 557 29.97 -8.52 13.49
N ASN A 558 29.60 -7.27 13.18
CA ASN A 558 29.62 -6.76 11.82
C ASN A 558 30.99 -7.07 11.18
N GLY A 559 31.02 -7.96 10.18
CA GLY A 559 32.24 -8.51 9.58
C GLY A 559 32.69 -9.88 10.11
N ASN A 560 31.79 -10.66 10.68
CA ASN A 560 32.03 -12.07 10.98
C ASN A 560 32.35 -12.84 9.69
N GLU A 561 33.60 -13.28 9.55
CA GLU A 561 34.11 -14.00 8.38
C GLU A 561 33.30 -15.27 8.07
N LYS A 562 32.78 -15.98 9.09
CA LYS A 562 31.96 -17.18 8.87
C LYS A 562 30.62 -16.86 8.20
N ILE A 563 30.00 -15.74 8.58
CA ILE A 563 28.75 -15.27 7.95
C ILE A 563 29.04 -14.88 6.51
N LEU A 564 30.12 -14.13 6.27
CA LEU A 564 30.53 -13.72 4.92
C LEU A 564 30.83 -14.93 4.03
N GLN A 565 31.58 -15.91 4.52
CA GLN A 565 31.83 -17.18 3.81
C GLN A 565 30.52 -17.92 3.50
N THR A 566 29.58 -17.97 4.44
CA THR A 566 28.26 -18.59 4.23
C THR A 566 27.48 -17.86 3.14
N ILE A 567 27.49 -16.52 3.13
CA ILE A 567 26.87 -15.70 2.08
C ILE A 567 27.53 -16.00 0.74
N TYR A 568 28.85 -16.01 0.65
CA TYR A 568 29.58 -16.29 -0.58
C TYR A 568 29.28 -17.69 -1.13
N SER A 569 29.30 -18.72 -0.29
CA SER A 569 28.93 -20.09 -0.69
C SER A 569 27.48 -20.18 -1.15
N PHE A 570 26.56 -19.46 -0.48
CA PHE A 570 25.17 -19.37 -0.88
C PHE A 570 25.00 -18.71 -2.26
N LEU A 571 25.68 -17.58 -2.49
CA LEU A 571 25.67 -16.87 -3.77
C LEU A 571 26.25 -17.71 -4.91
N GLN A 572 27.37 -18.40 -4.67
CA GLN A 572 27.97 -19.33 -5.64
C GLN A 572 26.98 -20.42 -6.03
N LYS A 573 26.39 -21.12 -5.04
CA LYS A 573 25.38 -22.16 -5.29
C LYS A 573 24.17 -21.64 -6.07
N LYS A 574 23.73 -20.41 -5.78
CA LYS A 574 22.62 -19.77 -6.50
C LYS A 574 22.99 -19.39 -7.93
N LYS A 575 24.22 -18.95 -8.16
CA LYS A 575 24.74 -18.65 -9.50
C LYS A 575 24.87 -19.92 -10.34
N ASP A 576 25.40 -21.00 -9.79
CA ASP A 576 25.60 -22.28 -10.49
C ASP A 576 24.25 -22.90 -10.92
N ASN A 577 23.22 -22.76 -10.09
CA ASN A 577 21.87 -23.27 -10.38
C ASN A 577 20.99 -22.29 -11.18
N LEU A 578 21.44 -21.06 -11.45
CA LEU A 578 20.58 -20.00 -11.99
C LEU A 578 19.91 -20.38 -13.31
N THR A 579 20.61 -21.11 -14.19
CA THR A 579 20.09 -21.55 -15.49
C THR A 579 19.12 -22.73 -15.40
N ASN A 580 19.09 -23.42 -14.26
CA ASN A 580 18.21 -24.56 -14.00
C ASN A 580 16.94 -24.15 -13.24
N GLU A 581 16.84 -22.88 -12.80
CA GLU A 581 15.65 -22.37 -12.14
C GLU A 581 14.49 -22.23 -13.15
N PRO A 582 13.24 -22.47 -12.71
CA PRO A 582 12.07 -22.38 -13.58
C PRO A 582 11.87 -20.96 -14.13
N HIS A 583 11.37 -20.87 -15.37
CA HIS A 583 11.21 -19.61 -16.10
C HIS A 583 10.30 -18.62 -15.36
N GLU A 584 9.30 -19.15 -14.65
CA GLU A 584 8.33 -18.42 -13.84
C GLU A 584 9.01 -17.57 -12.76
N LYS A 585 10.17 -17.98 -12.25
CA LYS A 585 10.92 -17.20 -11.25
C LYS A 585 11.53 -15.92 -11.79
N PHE A 586 11.65 -15.78 -13.10
CA PHE A 586 12.22 -14.62 -13.78
C PHE A 586 11.15 -13.60 -14.20
N ILE A 587 9.87 -13.88 -13.95
CA ILE A 587 8.78 -12.97 -14.29
C ILE A 587 8.87 -11.68 -13.45
N ILE A 588 8.83 -10.55 -14.15
CA ILE A 588 8.73 -9.20 -13.59
C ILE A 588 7.30 -8.70 -13.82
N ASN A 589 6.70 -8.11 -12.79
CA ASN A 589 5.35 -7.57 -12.87
C ASN A 589 5.37 -6.05 -12.76
N ALA A 590 4.74 -5.36 -13.71
CA ALA A 590 4.63 -3.90 -13.69
C ALA A 590 3.21 -3.44 -14.02
N CYS A 591 2.74 -2.42 -13.31
CA CYS A 591 1.40 -1.88 -13.48
C CYS A 591 1.41 -0.67 -14.42
N LEU A 592 0.43 -0.58 -15.34
CA LEU A 592 0.24 0.58 -16.19
C LEU A 592 -0.39 1.74 -15.41
N ALA A 593 0.43 2.68 -14.97
CA ALA A 593 -0.03 3.88 -14.25
C ALA A 593 -0.99 4.78 -15.07
N LYS A 594 -0.92 4.72 -16.41
CA LYS A 594 -1.74 5.54 -17.32
C LYS A 594 -2.30 4.67 -18.45
N PRO A 595 -3.36 5.12 -19.15
CA PRO A 595 -3.72 4.54 -20.45
C PRO A 595 -2.54 4.57 -21.41
N LEU A 596 -2.40 3.54 -22.26
CA LEU A 596 -1.26 3.38 -23.16
C LEU A 596 -1.04 4.62 -24.04
N GLU A 597 -2.12 5.23 -24.52
CA GLU A 597 -2.11 6.41 -25.39
C GLU A 597 -1.52 7.67 -24.72
N LYS A 598 -1.43 7.70 -23.37
CA LYS A 598 -0.92 8.84 -22.60
C LYS A 598 0.58 8.75 -22.29
N TYR A 599 1.27 7.71 -22.74
CA TYR A 599 2.73 7.60 -22.56
C TYR A 599 3.46 8.29 -23.72
N ALA A 600 4.21 9.35 -23.40
CA ALA A 600 4.97 10.11 -24.40
C ALA A 600 6.12 9.29 -25.03
N ASN A 601 6.83 8.49 -24.23
CA ASN A 601 7.99 7.72 -24.65
C ASN A 601 7.83 6.24 -24.26
N PRO A 602 7.07 5.45 -25.04
CA PRO A 602 6.77 4.06 -24.70
C PRO A 602 8.00 3.13 -24.71
N ASP A 603 9.02 3.46 -25.50
CA ASP A 603 10.23 2.65 -25.66
C ASP A 603 11.19 2.71 -24.45
N ILE A 604 10.96 3.61 -23.49
CA ILE A 604 11.81 3.70 -22.28
C ILE A 604 11.46 2.62 -21.26
N LEU A 605 10.18 2.26 -21.15
CA LEU A 605 9.69 1.36 -20.12
C LEU A 605 9.41 -0.03 -20.72
N PRO A 606 10.04 -1.11 -20.20
CA PRO A 606 9.88 -2.46 -20.77
C PRO A 606 8.43 -2.94 -20.88
N HIS A 607 7.64 -2.77 -19.82
CA HIS A 607 6.24 -3.16 -19.78
C HIS A 607 5.36 -2.32 -20.74
N VAL A 608 5.66 -1.02 -20.90
CA VAL A 608 4.91 -0.15 -21.83
C VAL A 608 5.24 -0.52 -23.27
N SER A 609 6.53 -0.66 -23.60
CA SER A 609 7.00 -1.14 -24.91
C SER A 609 6.37 -2.48 -25.29
N LEU A 610 6.34 -3.44 -24.35
CA LEU A 610 5.69 -4.73 -24.56
C LEU A 610 4.18 -4.56 -24.79
N ALA A 611 3.48 -3.78 -23.96
CA ALA A 611 2.05 -3.54 -24.14
C ALA A 611 1.70 -2.90 -25.48
N PHE A 612 2.51 -1.96 -25.99
CA PHE A 612 2.34 -1.40 -27.33
C PHE A 612 2.52 -2.43 -28.44
N ARG A 613 3.48 -3.36 -28.29
CA ARG A 613 3.66 -4.47 -29.25
C ARG A 613 2.52 -5.48 -29.17
N LEU A 614 2.05 -5.80 -27.97
CA LEU A 614 0.93 -6.72 -27.74
C LEU A 614 -0.41 -6.14 -28.23
N LYS A 615 -0.59 -4.82 -28.18
CA LYS A 615 -1.74 -4.13 -28.77
C LYS A 615 -1.86 -4.42 -30.28
N LYS A 616 -0.73 -4.53 -31.00
CA LYS A 616 -0.72 -4.91 -32.43
C LYS A 616 -1.14 -6.37 -32.65
N ARG A 617 -1.04 -7.21 -31.63
CA ARG A 617 -1.50 -8.61 -31.61
C ARG A 617 -2.90 -8.77 -31.01
N ASN A 618 -3.68 -7.68 -30.93
CA ASN A 618 -5.02 -7.63 -30.31
C ASN A 618 -5.06 -7.95 -28.80
N ILE A 619 -3.92 -7.91 -28.10
CA ILE A 619 -3.86 -8.03 -26.65
C ILE A 619 -3.82 -6.61 -26.06
N ILE A 620 -4.91 -6.19 -25.42
CA ILE A 620 -5.10 -4.81 -24.96
C ILE A 620 -4.98 -4.75 -23.44
N TYR A 621 -4.00 -4.00 -22.95
CA TYR A 621 -3.88 -3.64 -21.54
C TYR A 621 -4.45 -2.23 -21.29
N LYS A 622 -5.09 -2.07 -20.13
CA LYS A 622 -5.71 -0.84 -19.65
C LYS A 622 -4.92 -0.24 -18.51
N LYS A 623 -5.29 0.98 -18.13
CA LYS A 623 -4.78 1.61 -16.91
C LYS A 623 -5.05 0.68 -15.73
N ASP A 624 -4.08 0.57 -14.84
CA ASP A 624 -4.06 -0.22 -13.61
C ASP A 624 -3.88 -1.74 -13.83
N ASP A 625 -3.86 -2.22 -15.08
CA ASP A 625 -3.53 -3.62 -15.39
C ASP A 625 -2.07 -3.94 -15.06
N VAL A 626 -1.84 -5.17 -14.63
CA VAL A 626 -0.50 -5.73 -14.38
C VAL A 626 -0.02 -6.48 -15.61
N ILE A 627 1.16 -6.12 -16.09
CA ILE A 627 1.85 -6.78 -17.20
C ILE A 627 2.97 -7.64 -16.60
N SER A 628 2.86 -8.94 -16.82
CA SER A 628 3.87 -9.93 -16.48
C SER A 628 4.77 -10.16 -17.69
N TYR A 629 6.07 -9.93 -17.54
CA TYR A 629 7.04 -10.06 -18.62
C TYR A 629 8.39 -10.56 -18.13
N VAL A 630 9.21 -11.03 -19.08
CA VAL A 630 10.62 -11.34 -18.85
C VAL A 630 11.49 -10.50 -19.78
N ILE A 631 12.77 -10.36 -19.45
CA ILE A 631 13.76 -9.78 -20.36
C ILE A 631 14.49 -10.90 -21.08
N GLY A 632 14.29 -10.97 -22.39
CA GLY A 632 14.93 -11.94 -23.26
C GLY A 632 16.31 -11.50 -23.74
N ARG A 633 17.07 -12.45 -24.30
CA ARG A 633 18.30 -12.14 -25.04
C ARG A 633 17.96 -11.28 -26.26
N GLY A 634 18.80 -10.29 -26.55
CA GLY A 634 18.65 -9.44 -27.73
C GLY A 634 19.98 -9.15 -28.40
N GLU A 635 19.93 -8.37 -29.46
CA GLU A 635 21.09 -8.05 -30.27
C GLU A 635 22.02 -7.05 -29.57
N LYS A 636 23.30 -7.01 -29.97
CA LYS A 636 24.25 -6.04 -29.43
C LYS A 636 23.76 -4.62 -29.72
N GLY A 637 23.59 -3.81 -28.66
CA GLY A 637 23.09 -2.44 -28.76
C GLY A 637 21.57 -2.30 -28.69
N GLU A 638 20.82 -3.40 -28.63
CA GLU A 638 19.37 -3.36 -28.46
C GLU A 638 18.98 -2.90 -27.05
N SER A 639 18.07 -1.92 -26.98
CA SER A 639 17.54 -1.40 -25.71
C SER A 639 16.80 -2.49 -24.92
N ILE A 640 17.00 -2.53 -23.60
CA ILE A 640 16.33 -3.45 -22.66
C ILE A 640 14.81 -3.50 -22.88
N SER A 641 14.18 -2.35 -23.13
CA SER A 641 12.73 -2.26 -23.30
C SER A 641 12.18 -3.00 -24.51
N LYS A 642 12.97 -3.14 -25.59
CA LYS A 642 12.58 -3.91 -26.77
C LYS A 642 12.72 -5.40 -26.55
N ARG A 643 13.68 -5.79 -25.69
CA ARG A 643 13.95 -7.17 -25.27
C ARG A 643 12.94 -7.73 -24.28
N ALA A 644 11.98 -6.94 -23.81
CA ALA A 644 10.88 -7.46 -23.00
C ALA A 644 10.02 -8.43 -23.82
N CYS A 645 9.50 -9.48 -23.20
CA CYS A 645 8.70 -10.49 -23.87
C CYS A 645 7.71 -11.10 -22.90
N LEU A 646 6.64 -11.70 -23.42
CA LEU A 646 5.81 -12.57 -22.60
C LEU A 646 6.65 -13.76 -22.09
N PRO A 647 6.37 -14.31 -20.89
CA PRO A 647 7.18 -15.36 -20.29
C PRO A 647 7.51 -16.50 -21.26
N ASN A 648 6.52 -16.99 -22.01
CA ASN A 648 6.71 -18.16 -22.86
C ASN A 648 7.26 -17.85 -24.27
N GLU A 649 7.64 -16.60 -24.57
CA GLU A 649 8.00 -16.18 -25.93
C GLU A 649 9.51 -16.00 -26.16
N CYS A 650 10.36 -16.10 -25.12
CA CYS A 650 11.78 -15.81 -25.28
C CYS A 650 12.69 -16.53 -24.29
N ILE A 651 13.95 -16.67 -24.70
CA ILE A 651 15.04 -17.18 -23.88
C ILE A 651 15.52 -16.07 -22.95
N ILE A 652 15.58 -16.37 -21.64
CA ILE A 652 15.96 -15.43 -20.58
C ILE A 652 17.38 -14.87 -20.80
N ASP A 653 17.52 -13.56 -20.65
CA ASP A 653 18.83 -12.90 -20.54
C ASP A 653 19.31 -12.90 -19.08
N TYR A 654 19.96 -13.99 -18.66
CA TYR A 654 20.47 -14.13 -17.29
C TYR A 654 21.43 -13.01 -16.88
N ASP A 655 22.18 -12.42 -17.81
CA ASP A 655 23.13 -11.34 -17.52
C ASP A 655 22.39 -10.06 -17.12
N TYR A 656 21.26 -9.76 -17.77
CA TYR A 656 20.35 -8.70 -17.33
C TYR A 656 19.83 -8.95 -15.91
N TYR A 657 19.39 -10.17 -15.58
CA TYR A 657 18.88 -10.44 -14.24
C TYR A 657 19.98 -10.34 -13.19
N ILE A 658 21.18 -10.82 -13.48
CA ILE A 658 22.33 -10.69 -12.58
C ILE A 658 22.62 -9.21 -12.30
N SER A 659 22.79 -8.40 -13.34
CA SER A 659 23.22 -7.01 -13.24
C SER A 659 22.13 -6.05 -12.72
N ASN A 660 20.88 -6.25 -13.13
CA ASN A 660 19.80 -5.29 -12.89
C ASN A 660 18.77 -5.76 -11.84
N GLN A 661 18.71 -7.05 -11.53
CA GLN A 661 17.72 -7.60 -10.60
C GLN A 661 18.35 -8.22 -9.35
N ILE A 662 19.46 -8.96 -9.48
CA ILE A 662 20.06 -9.75 -8.38
C ILE A 662 21.11 -8.93 -7.62
N LEU A 663 22.14 -8.41 -8.31
CA LEU A 663 23.22 -7.67 -7.63
C LEU A 663 22.78 -6.36 -6.97
N PRO A 664 21.89 -5.52 -7.56
CA PRO A 664 21.52 -4.26 -6.94
C PRO A 664 20.94 -4.38 -5.51
N PRO A 665 19.96 -5.26 -5.22
CA PRO A 665 19.45 -5.42 -3.86
C PRO A 665 20.47 -6.06 -2.92
N ILE A 666 21.26 -7.03 -3.39
CA ILE A 666 22.33 -7.66 -2.62
C ILE A 666 23.34 -6.60 -2.17
N ASN A 667 23.80 -5.76 -3.11
CA ASN A 667 24.78 -4.72 -2.82
C ASN A 667 24.28 -3.72 -1.79
N ARG A 668 23.01 -3.31 -1.88
CA ARG A 668 22.43 -2.38 -0.90
C ARG A 668 22.42 -2.97 0.51
N ILE A 669 22.15 -4.27 0.65
CA ILE A 669 22.14 -4.93 1.95
C ILE A 669 23.57 -5.12 2.47
N LEU A 670 24.44 -5.70 1.64
CA LEU A 670 25.80 -6.06 2.03
C LEU A 670 26.72 -4.85 2.21
N ALA A 671 26.41 -3.69 1.61
CA ALA A 671 27.19 -2.46 1.79
C ALA A 671 27.23 -1.97 3.24
N HIS A 672 26.32 -2.44 4.09
CA HIS A 672 26.29 -2.11 5.51
C HIS A 672 27.02 -3.14 6.39
N LEU A 673 27.57 -4.19 5.77
CA LEU A 673 28.41 -5.17 6.44
C LEU A 673 29.90 -4.88 6.20
N LYS A 674 30.71 -4.98 7.25
CA LYS A 674 32.17 -4.84 7.21
C LYS A 674 32.78 -6.10 6.58
N GLY A 675 33.90 -5.94 5.87
CA GLY A 675 34.65 -7.06 5.30
C GLY A 675 34.02 -7.72 4.07
N VAL A 676 32.94 -7.16 3.52
CA VAL A 676 32.38 -7.64 2.25
C VAL A 676 33.33 -7.29 1.10
N ASP A 677 33.71 -8.32 0.35
CA ASP A 677 34.49 -8.22 -0.87
C ASP A 677 33.53 -8.21 -2.06
N PHE A 678 33.24 -7.02 -2.56
CA PHE A 678 32.36 -6.84 -3.71
C PHE A 678 33.01 -7.30 -5.02
N ASP A 679 34.33 -7.26 -5.14
CA ASP A 679 35.00 -7.76 -6.33
C ASP A 679 34.90 -9.29 -6.39
N PHE A 680 35.00 -9.95 -5.23
CA PHE A 680 34.72 -11.39 -5.12
C PHE A 680 33.27 -11.73 -5.52
N ILE A 681 32.28 -10.99 -5.01
CA ILE A 681 30.89 -11.14 -5.45
C ILE A 681 30.78 -10.94 -6.97
N GLY A 682 31.47 -9.94 -7.52
CA GLY A 682 31.50 -9.67 -8.95
C GLY A 682 32.04 -10.85 -9.74
N ASN A 683 33.14 -11.44 -9.26
CA ASN A 683 33.77 -12.61 -9.84
C ASN A 683 32.86 -13.84 -9.81
N ILE A 684 32.12 -14.09 -8.72
CA ILE A 684 31.09 -15.16 -8.66
C ILE A 684 30.13 -15.01 -9.84
N PHE A 685 29.67 -13.79 -10.09
CA PHE A 685 28.68 -13.50 -11.13
C PHE A 685 29.26 -13.25 -12.53
N GLY A 686 30.59 -13.24 -12.69
CA GLY A 686 31.27 -12.99 -13.96
C GLY A 686 31.35 -11.51 -14.38
N ILE A 687 31.24 -10.58 -13.43
CA ILE A 687 31.25 -9.12 -13.67
C ILE A 687 32.60 -8.53 -13.27
N LYS A 688 33.33 -7.97 -14.24
CA LYS A 688 34.72 -7.50 -14.09
C LYS A 688 34.91 -6.22 -13.27
N LYS A 689 33.86 -5.40 -13.09
CA LYS A 689 33.86 -4.21 -12.24
C LYS A 689 32.48 -4.03 -11.62
N MET A 690 32.36 -4.24 -10.31
CA MET A 690 31.13 -3.91 -9.60
C MET A 690 31.14 -2.44 -9.20
N PHE A 691 30.25 -1.65 -9.80
CA PHE A 691 29.94 -0.32 -9.29
C PHE A 691 29.07 -0.47 -8.03
N VAL A 692 29.73 -0.59 -6.88
CA VAL A 692 29.06 -0.36 -5.61
C VAL A 692 28.89 1.14 -5.51
N ASN A 693 27.66 1.63 -5.35
CA ASN A 693 27.45 2.97 -4.81
C ASN A 693 27.95 2.95 -3.35
N LYS A 694 29.28 3.02 -3.18
CA LYS A 694 29.92 3.37 -1.91
C LYS A 694 29.34 4.74 -1.52
N ASN A 695 29.15 5.00 -0.22
CA ASN A 695 28.65 6.29 0.28
C ASN A 695 29.40 7.45 -0.40
N ILE A 696 28.82 8.00 -1.46
CA ILE A 696 29.48 9.03 -2.27
C ILE A 696 29.55 10.26 -1.38
N PHE A 697 30.73 10.85 -1.25
CA PHE A 697 30.90 12.13 -0.57
C PHE A 697 29.87 13.14 -1.12
N THR A 698 28.99 13.61 -0.25
CA THR A 698 28.01 14.63 -0.57
C THR A 698 28.25 15.88 0.27
N PHE A 699 27.96 17.04 -0.31
CA PHE A 699 28.13 18.32 0.35
C PHE A 699 26.96 19.25 0.01
N PRO A 700 26.57 20.14 0.94
CA PRO A 700 25.65 21.22 0.62
C PRO A 700 26.33 22.27 -0.28
N THR A 701 25.70 22.66 -1.37
CA THR A 701 26.21 23.76 -2.21
C THR A 701 26.08 25.12 -1.54
N LEU A 702 27.09 25.98 -1.70
CA LEU A 702 27.07 27.36 -1.17
C LEU A 702 25.89 28.20 -1.67
N CYS A 703 25.38 27.94 -2.88
CA CYS A 703 24.30 28.75 -3.46
C CYS A 703 22.94 28.51 -2.80
N CYS A 704 22.67 27.27 -2.43
CA CYS A 704 21.30 26.75 -2.35
C CYS A 704 21.11 25.80 -1.17
N ASN A 705 22.21 25.49 -0.46
CA ASN A 705 22.29 24.44 0.54
C ASN A 705 21.79 23.08 0.02
N GLU A 706 21.90 22.84 -1.30
CA GLU A 706 21.45 21.61 -1.93
C GLU A 706 22.52 20.54 -1.73
N VAL A 707 22.15 19.42 -1.12
CA VAL A 707 23.10 18.33 -0.87
C VAL A 707 23.30 17.53 -2.16
N GLN A 708 24.53 17.53 -2.67
CA GLN A 708 24.88 16.84 -3.91
C GLN A 708 26.23 16.15 -3.84
N SER A 709 26.41 15.17 -4.72
CA SER A 709 27.73 14.57 -5.02
C SER A 709 28.61 15.57 -5.79
N ILE A 710 29.92 15.29 -5.87
CA ILE A 710 30.87 16.07 -6.66
C ILE A 710 30.34 16.28 -8.08
N ALA A 711 30.17 17.55 -8.45
CA ALA A 711 29.72 18.00 -9.75
C ALA A 711 30.19 19.45 -9.96
N ASP A 712 30.46 19.81 -11.21
CA ASP A 712 30.90 21.17 -11.57
C ASP A 712 29.79 22.22 -11.40
N LYS A 713 28.52 21.80 -11.27
CA LYS A 713 27.34 22.67 -11.17
C LYS A 713 26.41 22.22 -10.06
N CYS A 714 25.66 23.16 -9.49
CA CYS A 714 24.62 22.85 -8.52
C CYS A 714 23.43 22.16 -9.19
N LYS A 715 22.96 21.03 -8.65
CA LYS A 715 21.79 20.28 -9.16
C LYS A 715 20.50 21.11 -9.18
N LYS A 716 20.35 22.06 -8.25
CA LYS A 716 19.13 22.85 -8.09
C LYS A 716 19.09 24.11 -8.94
N CYS A 717 20.16 24.90 -8.95
CA CYS A 717 20.18 26.20 -9.64
C CYS A 717 21.15 26.27 -10.84
N ASN A 718 21.88 25.18 -11.11
CA ASN A 718 22.84 25.06 -12.20
C ASN A 718 24.03 26.05 -12.16
N GLN A 719 24.21 26.79 -11.06
CA GLN A 719 25.37 27.65 -10.84
C GLN A 719 26.65 26.83 -10.68
N PRO A 720 27.81 27.29 -11.18
CA PRO A 720 29.06 26.58 -11.06
C PRO A 720 29.48 26.48 -9.59
N VAL A 721 29.96 25.30 -9.19
CA VAL A 721 30.52 25.08 -7.86
C VAL A 721 31.95 25.62 -7.83
N ASN A 722 32.28 26.43 -6.82
CA ASN A 722 33.64 26.95 -6.67
C ASN A 722 34.62 25.79 -6.39
N LYS A 723 35.51 25.51 -7.34
CA LYS A 723 36.47 24.40 -7.29
C LYS A 723 37.47 24.52 -6.14
N VAL A 724 37.92 25.72 -5.81
CA VAL A 724 38.88 25.95 -4.71
C VAL A 724 38.25 25.61 -3.37
N TRP A 725 37.02 26.09 -3.15
CA TRP A 725 36.25 25.77 -1.96
C TRP A 725 35.96 24.27 -1.84
N LEU A 726 35.51 23.64 -2.94
CA LEU A 726 35.21 22.21 -2.97
C LEU A 726 36.45 21.37 -2.66
N ASN A 727 37.60 21.70 -3.27
CA ASN A 727 38.86 20.99 -3.01
C ASN A 727 39.30 21.13 -1.54
N ASN A 728 39.09 22.29 -0.91
CA ASN A 728 39.39 22.48 0.51
C ASN A 728 38.44 21.71 1.42
N LEU A 729 37.15 21.65 1.07
CA LEU A 729 36.16 20.85 1.80
C LEU A 729 36.50 19.36 1.74
N ILE A 730 36.85 18.85 0.55
CA ILE A 730 37.29 17.47 0.34
C ILE A 730 38.54 17.18 1.16
N ARG A 731 39.57 18.05 1.12
CA ARG A 731 40.80 17.89 1.94
C ARG A 731 40.52 17.83 3.43
N THR A 732 39.63 18.70 3.92
CA THR A 732 39.30 18.77 5.36
C THR A 732 38.56 17.51 5.79
N SER A 733 37.56 17.10 5.01
CA SER A 733 36.75 15.90 5.26
C SER A 733 37.57 14.61 5.16
N LEU A 734 38.47 14.50 4.18
CA LEU A 734 39.44 13.41 4.07
C LEU A 734 40.35 13.36 5.29
N ARG A 735 40.88 14.50 5.74
CA ARG A 735 41.75 14.57 6.93
C ARG A 735 41.03 14.13 8.20
N GLU A 736 39.79 14.56 8.40
CA GLU A 736 38.99 14.17 9.58
C GLU A 736 38.65 12.68 9.54
N SER A 737 38.20 12.18 8.39
CA SER A 737 37.88 10.77 8.20
C SER A 737 39.12 9.88 8.38
N THR A 738 40.28 10.32 7.90
CA THR A 738 41.56 9.63 8.10
C THR A 738 41.97 9.64 9.58
N LYS A 739 41.82 10.77 10.28
CA LYS A 739 42.11 10.86 11.72
C LYS A 739 41.24 9.92 12.56
N GLU A 740 39.95 9.81 12.23
CA GLU A 740 39.05 8.86 12.89
C GLU A 740 39.40 7.41 12.55
N LEU A 741 39.78 7.13 11.30
CA LEU A 741 40.22 5.80 10.87
C LEU A 741 41.44 5.31 11.68
N TYR A 742 42.41 6.18 11.93
CA TYR A 742 43.65 5.88 12.64
C TYR A 742 43.67 6.34 14.12
N LYS A 743 42.50 6.50 14.74
CA LYS A 743 42.38 7.03 16.11
C LYS A 743 43.12 6.23 17.19
N TYR A 744 43.44 4.95 16.92
CA TYR A 744 44.31 4.12 17.75
C TYR A 744 45.30 3.38 16.86
N GLU A 745 46.59 3.67 17.04
CA GLU A 745 47.64 3.10 16.18
C GLU A 745 48.21 1.81 16.77
N PHE A 746 48.29 1.68 18.10
CA PHE A 746 48.92 0.51 18.72
C PHE A 746 48.03 -0.08 19.83
N PHE A 747 47.89 -1.40 19.82
CA PHE A 747 47.15 -2.15 20.83
C PHE A 747 47.96 -3.32 21.38
N CYS A 748 47.75 -3.63 22.64
CA CYS A 748 48.37 -4.75 23.33
C CYS A 748 47.34 -5.87 23.54
N PRO A 749 47.74 -7.16 23.52
CA PRO A 749 46.86 -8.27 23.89
C PRO A 749 46.18 -8.15 25.27
N CYS A 750 46.78 -7.40 26.21
CA CYS A 750 46.16 -7.13 27.52
C CYS A 750 45.04 -6.07 27.50
N GLY A 751 44.73 -5.50 26.33
CA GLY A 751 43.68 -4.49 26.16
C GLY A 751 44.18 -3.04 26.21
N PHE A 752 45.46 -2.79 26.52
CA PHE A 752 46.06 -1.45 26.49
C PHE A 752 46.12 -0.90 25.06
N LYS A 753 45.70 0.36 24.85
CA LYS A 753 45.72 1.05 23.56
C LYS A 753 46.44 2.38 23.70
N THR A 754 47.27 2.74 22.73
CA THR A 754 47.95 4.04 22.71
C THR A 754 48.09 4.59 21.29
N LYS A 755 48.21 5.92 21.22
CA LYS A 755 48.56 6.66 19.99
C LYS A 755 50.06 6.83 19.84
N THR A 756 50.82 6.60 20.91
CA THR A 756 52.28 6.70 20.87
C THR A 756 52.84 5.38 20.33
N PRO A 757 53.76 5.41 19.35
CA PRO A 757 54.40 4.20 18.84
C PRO A 757 55.31 3.62 19.91
N LEU A 758 54.78 2.65 20.65
CA LEU A 758 55.52 1.88 21.64
C LEU A 758 55.84 0.52 21.07
N LYS A 759 57.07 0.05 21.26
CA LYS A 759 57.46 -1.30 20.83
C LYS A 759 56.94 -2.38 21.79
N ARG A 760 56.83 -2.04 23.07
CA ARG A 760 56.32 -2.90 24.15
C ARG A 760 55.31 -2.15 25.02
N CYS A 761 54.36 -2.90 25.57
CA CYS A 761 53.31 -2.39 26.44
C CYS A 761 53.86 -2.04 27.83
N PHE A 762 53.57 -0.85 28.33
CA PHE A 762 53.98 -0.45 29.68
C PHE A 762 53.33 -1.27 30.81
N ILE A 763 52.19 -1.93 30.54
CA ILE A 763 51.43 -2.66 31.56
C ILE A 763 51.91 -4.12 31.67
N CYS A 764 52.16 -4.79 30.55
CA CYS A 764 52.45 -6.23 30.54
C CYS A 764 53.67 -6.63 29.71
N ASP A 765 54.47 -5.65 29.28
CA ASP A 765 55.70 -5.79 28.47
C ASP A 765 55.57 -6.57 27.14
N SER A 766 54.34 -6.91 26.74
CA SER A 766 54.07 -7.60 25.49
C SER A 766 54.29 -6.66 24.29
N ILE A 767 54.66 -7.24 23.14
CA ILE A 767 54.85 -6.50 21.89
C ILE A 767 53.53 -5.80 21.53
N MET A 768 53.61 -4.50 21.23
CA MET A 768 52.47 -3.75 20.74
C MET A 768 52.23 -4.10 19.28
N LEU A 769 50.97 -4.39 18.95
CA LEU A 769 50.53 -4.69 17.60
C LEU A 769 49.97 -3.43 16.94
N PHE A 770 50.31 -3.25 15.67
CA PHE A 770 49.77 -2.20 14.81
C PHE A 770 48.79 -2.83 13.83
N HIS A 771 47.57 -2.32 13.77
CA HIS A 771 46.62 -2.76 12.75
C HIS A 771 46.80 -1.90 11.50
N CYS A 772 47.42 -2.43 10.45
CA CYS A 772 47.35 -1.79 9.13
C CYS A 772 45.88 -1.73 8.71
N LEU A 773 45.37 -0.54 8.43
CA LEU A 773 44.01 -0.30 7.92
C LEU A 773 44.05 0.18 6.46
N ASN A 774 45.06 -0.24 5.71
CA ASN A 774 45.35 0.26 4.36
C ASN A 774 44.17 0.06 3.40
N ASP A 775 43.56 -1.13 3.37
CA ASP A 775 42.39 -1.40 2.53
C ASP A 775 41.19 -0.50 2.88
N LYS A 776 41.04 -0.16 4.16
CA LYS A 776 40.00 0.75 4.65
C LYS A 776 40.34 2.20 4.32
N PHE A 777 41.62 2.56 4.28
CA PHE A 777 42.10 3.88 3.88
C PHE A 777 41.91 4.10 2.37
N ASP A 778 42.25 3.10 1.55
CA ASP A 778 42.04 3.16 0.10
C ASP A 778 40.54 3.20 -0.23
N SER A 779 39.74 2.36 0.43
CA SER A 779 38.27 2.41 0.32
C SER A 779 37.67 3.76 0.77
N LEU A 780 38.27 4.39 1.79
CA LEU A 780 37.86 5.71 2.26
C LEU A 780 38.19 6.77 1.21
N ILE A 781 39.39 6.77 0.63
CA ILE A 781 39.79 7.73 -0.41
C ILE A 781 38.87 7.60 -1.63
N GLU A 782 38.60 6.38 -2.10
CA GLU A 782 37.71 6.13 -3.24
C GLU A 782 36.28 6.62 -3.00
N SER A 783 35.80 6.67 -1.75
CA SER A 783 34.45 7.16 -1.42
C SER A 783 34.25 8.66 -1.72
N PHE A 784 35.35 9.40 -1.91
CA PHE A 784 35.31 10.83 -2.28
C PHE A 784 35.23 11.06 -3.79
N GLY A 785 35.17 10.01 -4.62
CA GLY A 785 34.98 10.12 -6.07
C GLY A 785 36.21 10.63 -6.84
N GLU A 786 36.08 10.80 -8.15
CA GLU A 786 37.19 11.23 -9.01
C GLU A 786 37.36 12.75 -8.98
N ASN A 787 38.50 13.21 -8.44
CA ASN A 787 38.93 14.62 -8.43
C ASN A 787 40.45 14.68 -8.24
N GLU A 788 41.08 15.75 -8.73
CA GLU A 788 42.50 16.07 -8.56
C GLU A 788 43.01 15.90 -7.11
N VAL A 789 42.22 16.25 -6.09
CA VAL A 789 42.61 16.04 -4.68
C VAL A 789 42.74 14.55 -4.35
N VAL A 790 41.79 13.73 -4.82
CA VAL A 790 41.76 12.29 -4.57
C VAL A 790 42.90 11.60 -5.33
N GLU A 791 43.12 11.97 -6.59
CA GLU A 791 44.24 11.47 -7.41
C GLU A 791 45.59 11.75 -6.75
N ASN A 792 45.80 12.96 -6.21
CA ASN A 792 47.03 13.29 -5.49
C ASN A 792 47.25 12.40 -4.25
N TYR A 793 46.19 12.06 -3.50
CA TYR A 793 46.29 11.14 -2.35
C TYR A 793 46.56 9.70 -2.79
N LEU A 794 45.98 9.26 -3.91
CA LEU A 794 46.22 7.94 -4.49
C LEU A 794 47.65 7.81 -5.04
N GLN A 795 48.19 8.82 -5.72
CA GLN A 795 49.57 8.81 -6.19
C GLN A 795 50.59 8.69 -5.04
N ILE A 796 50.30 9.32 -3.89
CA ILE A 796 51.14 9.16 -2.69
C ILE A 796 50.96 7.77 -2.05
N SER A 797 49.79 7.13 -2.20
CA SER A 797 49.58 5.75 -1.76
C SER A 797 50.21 4.71 -2.69
N GLU A 798 50.46 5.04 -3.96
CA GLU A 798 51.10 4.15 -4.95
C GLU A 798 52.53 3.74 -4.62
N TYR A 799 53.24 4.48 -3.75
CA TYR A 799 54.56 4.09 -3.22
C TYR A 799 54.56 2.72 -2.49
N ARG A 800 53.38 2.11 -2.30
CA ARG A 800 53.14 0.84 -1.59
C ARG A 800 52.80 -0.33 -2.51
N LYS A 801 52.55 -0.10 -3.81
CA LYS A 801 52.33 -1.20 -4.76
C LYS A 801 53.68 -1.77 -5.17
N ILE A 802 54.00 -2.97 -4.69
CA ILE A 802 55.16 -3.72 -5.17
C ILE A 802 54.89 -4.08 -6.64
N ASP A 803 55.73 -3.62 -7.55
CA ASP A 803 55.67 -4.04 -8.94
C ASP A 803 56.08 -5.51 -9.03
N LEU A 804 55.09 -6.39 -9.12
CA LEU A 804 55.30 -7.83 -9.24
C LEU A 804 55.93 -8.23 -10.58
N SER A 805 56.01 -7.31 -11.55
CA SER A 805 56.74 -7.56 -12.80
C SER A 805 58.24 -7.79 -12.55
N ILE A 806 58.79 -7.22 -11.47
CA ILE A 806 60.17 -7.40 -11.03
C ILE A 806 60.43 -8.85 -10.58
N PHE A 807 59.41 -9.55 -10.10
CA PHE A 807 59.48 -10.95 -9.66
C PHE A 807 59.00 -11.94 -10.73
N GLN A 808 58.95 -11.53 -12.01
CA GLN A 808 58.47 -12.37 -13.10
C GLN A 808 59.26 -13.68 -13.22
N GLU A 809 60.56 -13.65 -12.95
CA GLU A 809 61.40 -14.84 -12.99
C GLU A 809 61.06 -15.82 -11.86
N GLU A 810 60.90 -15.36 -10.61
CA GLU A 810 60.49 -16.24 -9.51
C GLU A 810 59.07 -16.78 -9.67
N ILE A 811 58.13 -15.97 -10.18
CA ILE A 811 56.76 -16.41 -10.46
C ILE A 811 56.79 -17.48 -11.57
N SER A 812 57.61 -17.30 -12.59
CA SER A 812 57.78 -18.26 -13.69
C SER A 812 58.51 -19.53 -13.25
N TYR A 813 59.44 -19.43 -12.30
CA TYR A 813 60.12 -20.55 -11.67
C TYR A 813 59.16 -21.37 -10.80
N TYR A 814 58.35 -20.69 -9.98
CA TYR A 814 57.34 -21.34 -9.13
C TYR A 814 56.25 -22.05 -9.95
N LYS A 815 55.80 -21.44 -11.06
CA LYS A 815 54.86 -22.06 -12.00
C LYS A 815 55.44 -23.25 -12.77
N ARG A 816 56.76 -23.30 -12.97
CA ARG A 816 57.44 -24.43 -13.61
C ARG A 816 57.66 -25.62 -12.67
N ASN A 817 57.67 -25.38 -11.35
CA ASN A 817 57.90 -26.38 -10.32
C ASN A 817 56.62 -26.78 -9.54
N LYS A 818 55.46 -26.34 -10.01
CA LYS A 818 54.13 -26.87 -9.67
C LYS A 818 53.66 -27.72 -10.84
#